data_AF-A0A0Q7MFZ6-F1
#
_entry.id   AF-A0A0Q7MFZ6-F1
#
_cell.length_a   1.000
_cell.length_b   1.000
_cell.length_c   1.000
_cell.angle_alpha   90.00
_cell.angle_beta   90.00
_cell.angle_gamma   90.00
#
_symmetry.space_group_name_H-M   'P 1'
#
loop_
_entity.id
_entity.type
_entity.pdbx_description
1 polymer ?
#
loop_
_entity_poly.entity_id
_entity_poly.type
_entity_poly.pdbx_seq_one_letter_code
_entity_poly.pdbx_strand_id
1 'polypeptide(L)'
;MVSRRSWRAGAALTATAALVLMGIAPAGAAVPTESFDDGPGAWVAYGHEGAIDTSGGAFCVDVPAGSAQYGVGVLLNGVAVEQGTTYTLAFSASATTDVTIRALVGQNGAPYGTVLDKSPALTSDLTDVSYEFTAADSYPATATPDEPEGQIAFQLGGFSPDAWTFCLDDVSLTSDVELLPHTSFAESLGPWGLYGGSDPVFTDGGVCTTLPGGQSNPWDAGLAFTGIPIEEGQNYVLTFTASATPDTPVRVIVGEGGGAYRTTFEQASAPLTSELTTYTYPFTANLTFPADGAAPGQLAFHLGKSTSYEFCITDVSLRTTASPPPPYEPETGPRVRVNQVGYVPEGPKRATLVTDAAEALPWELHDAADAVVATGTTTPAGADGSTGLDVHVIDLTDFSTEGAGYTLVADGETSRPFDIDADLYQQLRQDTLDYFYLARSGTPIDGAIVGDEYARVAGHVGVAPNQGDTEVPCIGPRDYYDGWTCDYTLDVSGGWYDAGDHGKYVVNGGISVAQLLGTYERTLTASSAAPGALGDGTLDLPEHGNGVPDVLDEARWELEWMQKMIAPSGQYAGMVHHKVHDEGWTGLPLLPANDPQVRSLARPSTAATLNVAAVAAQGARLFREYDPAFADSLLATARSTWAAALAHPAVYAPAAAGADGGGAYDDSVVTDEFYWAAAELFLTTGEDAFEQFVLTSPQHTADVFTPDGFNWGSVAALGRIDLATVPSDLPGLDEVKASVVAGADGYVASQAAHAFGSVYSPASGQYAWGSSSSVANNLVVLGVAYDLTGDVTYSRSVLEGMDYLLGRNGLNQSYVTGWGEVASHQQHSRWFAHSLDPGLPEPPAGSLAGGPNSFTGTWDPTMQSTFTQGCAPSMCYLDVISSWASNEITVNWNSALSWVASFVADQGSGAPVQVAPAITQQPASVTAALGSTASFTATASGTPAPTVQWQIQQAGPWQDVVGATGTTLDVVVTAGASYRAVFTNAAGSATTQVATLTVATSAPVVTTHPAPVRAALGKTVTFTAAATGYPTPTVTWQVRWFGSPWVTVPGAKSTTLSFKATVLSLGTEYRAVFKNAAGTTATNPARLTITLPGHPRS
;
A
#
# COMPACT_ATOMS: atom_id res chain seq x y z
N MET A 1 -43.96 3.08 10.57
CA MET A 1 -45.24 3.48 9.94
C MET A 1 -45.38 4.99 10.06
N VAL A 2 -45.61 5.66 8.94
CA VAL A 2 -45.60 7.11 8.73
C VAL A 2 -46.87 7.78 9.27
N SER A 3 -46.75 8.98 9.84
CA SER A 3 -47.73 10.06 9.66
C SER A 3 -47.16 11.44 10.06
N ARG A 4 -46.95 12.31 9.06
CA ARG A 4 -46.72 13.77 9.17
C ARG A 4 -48.01 14.46 9.66
N ARG A 5 -48.10 15.69 10.21
CA ARG A 5 -47.70 17.03 9.71
C ARG A 5 -48.05 18.10 10.80
N SER A 6 -47.11 18.95 11.23
CA SER A 6 -47.00 20.43 11.00
C SER A 6 -48.12 21.33 11.58
N TRP A 7 -47.91 22.44 12.32
CA TRP A 7 -47.16 23.69 12.00
C TRP A 7 -46.77 24.53 13.25
N ARG A 8 -45.53 25.08 13.18
CA ARG A 8 -44.94 26.38 13.60
C ARG A 8 -45.38 27.20 14.85
N ALA A 9 -44.32 27.52 15.61
CA ALA A 9 -43.85 28.83 16.13
C ALA A 9 -44.24 29.31 17.54
N GLY A 10 -43.20 29.57 18.35
CA GLY A 10 -43.21 30.54 19.45
C GLY A 10 -42.60 30.03 20.76
N ALA A 11 -41.34 30.39 21.05
CA ALA A 11 -40.77 30.47 22.40
C ALA A 11 -39.57 31.45 22.32
N ALA A 12 -39.50 32.61 22.98
CA ALA A 12 -39.78 33.01 24.37
C ALA A 12 -38.77 32.44 25.39
N LEU A 13 -37.69 33.22 25.62
CA LEU A 13 -37.30 33.83 26.90
C LEU A 13 -37.52 33.00 28.18
N THR A 14 -36.44 32.52 28.84
CA THR A 14 -35.73 33.22 29.94
C THR A 14 -34.78 32.30 30.72
N ALA A 15 -33.53 32.76 30.81
CA ALA A 15 -32.56 32.67 31.91
C ALA A 15 -32.52 31.44 32.84
N THR A 16 -31.37 30.77 32.84
CA THR A 16 -30.74 30.24 34.06
C THR A 16 -29.22 30.33 33.90
N ALA A 17 -28.56 30.87 34.92
CA ALA A 17 -27.16 31.24 34.94
C ALA A 17 -26.21 30.03 34.83
N ALA A 18 -25.26 30.09 33.91
CA ALA A 18 -24.05 29.27 33.93
C ALA A 18 -22.90 30.14 34.47
N LEU A 19 -22.28 29.68 35.56
CA LEU A 19 -20.97 30.14 35.98
C LEU A 19 -19.99 29.79 34.84
N VAL A 20 -19.50 30.80 34.15
CA VAL A 20 -18.31 30.68 33.31
C VAL A 20 -17.11 30.78 34.26
N LEU A 21 -16.41 29.68 34.46
CA LEU A 21 -15.00 29.75 34.85
C LEU A 21 -14.28 30.40 33.66
N MET A 22 -13.98 31.69 33.77
CA MET A 22 -12.98 32.32 32.92
C MET A 22 -11.64 31.68 33.28
N GLY A 23 -11.11 30.86 32.36
CA GLY A 23 -9.71 30.48 32.40
C GLY A 23 -8.88 31.76 32.32
N ILE A 24 -8.14 32.03 33.38
CA ILE A 24 -7.14 33.10 33.41
C ILE A 24 -5.97 32.56 32.58
N ALA A 25 -5.80 33.07 31.36
CA ALA A 25 -4.58 32.87 30.60
C ALA A 25 -3.40 33.47 31.40
N PRO A 26 -2.25 32.79 31.52
CA PRO A 26 -1.08 33.39 32.12
C PRO A 26 -0.57 34.53 31.21
N ALA A 27 -0.29 35.67 31.82
CA ALA A 27 0.22 36.86 31.17
C ALA A 27 1.74 36.75 30.99
N GLY A 28 2.22 36.81 29.74
CA GLY A 28 3.65 36.87 29.40
C GLY A 28 3.90 37.04 27.90
N ALA A 29 4.46 38.20 27.54
CA ALA A 29 5.33 38.49 26.38
C ALA A 29 4.92 38.10 24.93
N ALA A 30 3.74 38.53 24.46
CA ALA A 30 3.46 38.95 23.07
C ALA A 30 1.95 39.22 22.93
N VAL A 31 1.54 40.15 22.08
CA VAL A 31 0.17 40.20 21.58
C VAL A 31 0.18 39.39 20.27
N PRO A 32 -0.38 38.16 20.24
CA PRO A 32 -0.50 37.39 19.00
C PRO A 32 -1.29 38.19 17.95
N THR A 33 -1.10 37.88 16.67
CA THR A 33 -1.83 38.55 15.60
C THR A 33 -3.33 38.37 15.79
N GLU A 34 -4.06 39.47 15.98
CA GLU A 34 -5.52 39.48 16.14
C GLU A 34 -6.19 39.90 14.82
N SER A 35 -6.88 38.96 14.17
CA SER A 35 -7.63 39.16 12.90
C SER A 35 -9.13 39.41 13.09
N PHE A 36 -9.59 39.59 14.34
CA PHE A 36 -10.98 39.94 14.73
C PHE A 36 -12.15 39.10 14.15
N ASP A 37 -11.86 37.97 13.50
CA ASP A 37 -12.86 37.07 12.88
C ASP A 37 -13.88 36.51 13.89
N ASP A 38 -13.45 36.32 15.14
CA ASP A 38 -14.27 35.83 16.25
C ASP A 38 -14.84 36.97 17.13
N GLY A 39 -14.72 38.22 16.68
CA GLY A 39 -15.18 39.42 17.36
C GLY A 39 -14.06 40.23 18.03
N PRO A 40 -14.40 41.26 18.83
CA PRO A 40 -13.42 42.24 19.32
C PRO A 40 -12.46 41.74 20.41
N GLY A 41 -12.66 40.53 20.96
CA GLY A 41 -11.80 39.98 22.00
C GLY A 41 -11.62 40.91 23.22
N ALA A 42 -10.36 41.14 23.62
CA ALA A 42 -9.97 42.04 24.70
C ALA A 42 -9.78 43.51 24.25
N TRP A 43 -9.90 43.79 22.95
CA TRP A 43 -9.80 45.14 22.42
C TRP A 43 -11.04 45.96 22.76
N VAL A 44 -10.83 47.20 23.16
CA VAL A 44 -11.90 48.12 23.53
C VAL A 44 -11.77 49.44 22.78
N ALA A 45 -12.90 50.08 22.53
CA ALA A 45 -12.95 51.43 21.98
C ALA A 45 -13.67 52.39 22.93
N TYR A 46 -13.28 53.66 22.89
CA TYR A 46 -13.93 54.73 23.66
C TYR A 46 -14.21 55.93 22.78
N GLY A 47 -15.22 56.73 23.17
CA GLY A 47 -15.56 58.00 22.50
C GLY A 47 -16.13 57.87 21.08
N HIS A 48 -16.42 56.65 20.62
CA HIS A 48 -16.99 56.36 19.30
C HIS A 48 -18.52 56.45 19.31
N GLU A 49 -19.14 56.54 18.12
CA GLU A 49 -20.57 56.34 17.93
C GLU A 49 -20.86 54.93 17.38
N GLY A 50 -22.09 54.43 17.53
CA GLY A 50 -22.47 53.09 17.04
C GLY A 50 -21.97 51.92 17.89
N ALA A 51 -22.10 50.70 17.37
CA ALA A 51 -21.52 49.49 17.94
C ALA A 51 -20.20 49.17 17.22
N ILE A 52 -19.26 48.51 17.90
CA ILE A 52 -18.06 47.96 17.27
C ILE A 52 -18.50 46.90 16.25
N ASP A 53 -18.09 47.05 14.99
CA ASP A 53 -18.35 46.08 13.92
C ASP A 53 -17.09 45.25 13.67
N THR A 54 -17.25 43.93 13.69
CA THR A 54 -16.22 42.92 13.39
C THR A 54 -16.68 41.93 12.33
N SER A 55 -17.88 42.12 11.77
CA SER A 55 -18.49 41.16 10.84
C SER A 55 -17.78 41.01 9.50
N GLY A 56 -16.86 41.94 9.19
CA GLY A 56 -16.01 41.91 8.01
C GLY A 56 -14.58 41.41 8.26
N GLY A 57 -14.29 40.83 9.44
CA GLY A 57 -12.94 40.37 9.81
C GLY A 57 -12.00 41.50 10.25
N ALA A 58 -12.51 42.70 10.57
CA ALA A 58 -11.69 43.81 11.05
C ALA A 58 -12.43 44.57 12.16
N PHE A 59 -11.71 45.13 13.13
CA PHE A 59 -12.26 45.96 14.20
C PHE A 59 -12.56 47.37 13.71
N CYS A 60 -13.83 47.65 13.41
CA CYS A 60 -14.27 48.93 12.86
C CYS A 60 -15.05 49.77 13.88
N VAL A 61 -14.72 51.07 13.97
CA VAL A 61 -15.42 52.06 14.82
C VAL A 61 -15.66 53.38 14.11
N ASP A 62 -16.83 53.97 14.34
CA ASP A 62 -17.19 55.30 13.82
C ASP A 62 -16.64 56.42 14.71
N VAL A 63 -15.83 57.29 14.12
CA VAL A 63 -15.23 58.47 14.74
C VAL A 63 -16.12 59.69 14.47
N PRO A 64 -16.74 60.31 15.50
CA PRO A 64 -17.67 61.42 15.31
C PRO A 64 -17.00 62.70 14.79
N ALA A 65 -17.74 63.46 13.97
CA ALA A 65 -17.33 64.75 13.47
C ALA A 65 -17.02 65.73 14.62
N GLY A 66 -15.86 66.41 14.55
CA GLY A 66 -15.46 67.39 15.57
C GLY A 66 -15.10 66.78 16.93
N SER A 67 -14.78 65.48 16.99
CA SER A 67 -14.23 64.83 18.18
C SER A 67 -13.00 65.57 18.73
N ALA A 68 -12.89 65.65 20.05
CA ALA A 68 -11.73 66.25 20.69
C ALA A 68 -10.46 65.44 20.37
N GLN A 69 -9.30 66.11 20.35
CA GLN A 69 -8.02 65.42 20.12
C GLN A 69 -7.84 64.26 21.11
N TYR A 70 -7.64 63.05 20.58
CA TYR A 70 -7.54 61.78 21.33
C TYR A 70 -8.79 61.38 22.13
N GLY A 71 -9.90 62.09 21.95
CA GLY A 71 -11.19 61.80 22.60
C GLY A 71 -11.88 60.54 22.09
N VAL A 72 -11.36 59.94 21.02
CA VAL A 72 -11.77 58.65 20.46
C VAL A 72 -10.52 57.78 20.31
N GLY A 73 -10.61 56.50 20.66
CA GLY A 73 -9.50 55.57 20.46
C GLY A 73 -9.90 54.11 20.56
N VAL A 74 -9.05 53.26 19.99
CA VAL A 74 -9.08 51.79 20.09
C VAL A 74 -7.84 51.34 20.83
N LEU A 75 -7.96 50.47 21.83
CA LEU A 75 -6.83 50.06 22.66
C LEU A 75 -6.97 48.63 23.20
N LEU A 76 -5.80 48.05 23.48
CA LEU A 76 -5.63 46.81 24.22
C LEU A 76 -4.81 47.11 25.48
N ASN A 77 -5.39 46.81 26.65
CA ASN A 77 -4.72 46.96 27.93
C ASN A 77 -4.06 45.65 28.37
N GLY A 78 -3.16 45.75 29.35
CA GLY A 78 -2.49 44.58 29.93
C GLY A 78 -1.34 44.06 29.07
N VAL A 79 -0.74 44.94 28.27
CA VAL A 79 0.38 44.61 27.38
C VAL A 79 1.69 44.76 28.14
N ALA A 80 2.41 43.65 28.37
CA ALA A 80 3.73 43.70 29.00
C ALA A 80 4.79 44.19 28.00
N VAL A 81 5.65 45.09 28.47
CA VAL A 81 6.83 45.58 27.74
C VAL A 81 8.01 45.57 28.71
N GLU A 82 9.16 45.07 28.27
CA GLU A 82 10.39 45.05 29.06
C GLU A 82 11.44 45.99 28.48
N GLN A 83 12.02 46.83 29.34
CA GLN A 83 13.10 47.74 28.98
C GLN A 83 14.28 46.99 28.35
N GLY A 84 14.77 47.47 27.21
CA GLY A 84 15.89 46.90 26.48
C GLY A 84 15.49 45.80 25.48
N THR A 85 14.26 45.30 25.55
CA THR A 85 13.73 44.34 24.57
C THR A 85 13.30 45.08 23.30
N THR A 86 13.63 44.51 22.14
CA THR A 86 13.19 45.04 20.85
C THR A 86 11.85 44.43 20.50
N TYR A 87 10.89 45.30 20.23
CA TYR A 87 9.53 44.94 19.86
C TYR A 87 9.22 45.40 18.44
N THR A 88 8.33 44.68 17.77
CA THR A 88 7.72 45.11 16.52
C THR A 88 6.21 45.24 16.71
N LEU A 89 5.68 46.45 16.52
CA LEU A 89 4.23 46.67 16.39
C LEU A 89 3.87 46.63 14.91
N ALA A 90 3.09 45.64 14.49
CA ALA A 90 2.55 45.54 13.13
C ALA A 90 1.01 45.57 13.16
N PHE A 91 0.39 46.17 12.16
CA PHE A 91 -1.06 46.21 11.99
C PHE A 91 -1.46 46.63 10.57
N SER A 92 -2.64 46.21 10.15
CA SER A 92 -3.32 46.64 8.93
C SER A 92 -4.43 47.62 9.31
N ALA A 93 -4.48 48.80 8.70
CA ALA A 93 -5.52 49.77 9.03
C ALA A 93 -6.03 50.57 7.83
N SER A 94 -7.30 50.96 7.88
CA SER A 94 -7.93 51.85 6.90
C SER A 94 -8.81 52.89 7.58
N ALA A 95 -9.07 53.96 6.84
CA ALA A 95 -9.93 55.07 7.25
C ALA A 95 -10.79 55.52 6.06
N THR A 96 -12.10 55.70 6.25
CA THR A 96 -12.99 56.15 5.15
C THR A 96 -12.73 57.58 4.64
N THR A 97 -11.77 58.28 5.24
CA THR A 97 -11.22 59.57 4.81
C THR A 97 -9.71 59.57 5.05
N ASP A 98 -8.96 60.24 4.18
CA ASP A 98 -7.52 60.43 4.35
C ASP A 98 -7.21 61.18 5.66
N VAL A 99 -6.63 60.48 6.63
CA VAL A 99 -6.30 61.01 7.96
C VAL A 99 -4.95 60.51 8.43
N THR A 100 -4.33 61.23 9.36
CA THR A 100 -3.14 60.73 10.07
C THR A 100 -3.55 60.47 11.51
N ILE A 101 -3.47 59.22 11.96
CA ILE A 101 -3.83 58.86 13.34
C ILE A 101 -2.59 58.86 14.23
N ARG A 102 -2.74 58.56 15.53
CA ARG A 102 -1.61 58.30 16.43
C ARG A 102 -1.68 56.85 16.93
N ALA A 103 -0.63 56.07 16.67
CA ALA A 103 -0.47 54.69 17.13
C ALA A 103 0.68 54.64 18.14
N LEU A 104 0.44 54.06 19.32
CA LEU A 104 1.42 54.02 20.40
C LEU A 104 1.42 52.69 21.16
N VAL A 105 2.57 52.40 21.76
CA VAL A 105 2.75 51.40 22.82
C VAL A 105 3.27 52.13 24.04
N GLY A 106 2.58 52.01 25.16
CA GLY A 106 2.85 52.85 26.31
C GLY A 106 2.07 52.47 27.54
N GLN A 107 2.10 53.34 28.53
CA GLN A 107 1.48 53.17 29.83
C GLN A 107 -0.01 53.56 29.80
N ASN A 108 -0.88 52.69 30.32
CA ASN A 108 -2.29 52.97 30.54
C ASN A 108 -2.51 53.71 31.87
N GLY A 109 -2.10 54.99 31.91
CA GLY A 109 -2.26 55.85 33.09
C GLY A 109 -1.11 56.85 33.26
N ALA A 110 -1.31 57.87 34.09
CA ALA A 110 -0.29 58.88 34.36
C ALA A 110 0.98 58.23 34.97
N PRO A 111 2.20 58.62 34.56
CA PRO A 111 2.56 59.78 33.74
C PRO A 111 2.44 59.63 32.20
N TYR A 112 1.84 58.56 31.67
CA TYR A 112 1.63 58.30 30.24
C TYR A 112 2.95 58.16 29.44
N GLY A 113 3.88 57.37 29.96
CA GLY A 113 5.08 56.99 29.21
C GLY A 113 4.74 56.24 27.92
N THR A 114 5.56 56.40 26.88
CA THR A 114 5.44 55.66 25.62
C THR A 114 6.80 55.12 25.22
N VAL A 115 6.85 53.85 24.82
CA VAL A 115 8.02 53.21 24.21
C VAL A 115 7.95 53.25 22.68
N LEU A 116 6.75 53.39 22.12
CA LEU A 116 6.50 53.67 20.71
C LEU A 116 5.42 54.75 20.61
N ASP A 117 5.64 55.74 19.74
CA ASP A 117 4.66 56.77 19.41
C ASP A 117 4.87 57.21 17.95
N LYS A 118 3.91 56.87 17.08
CA LYS A 118 3.98 57.07 15.63
C LYS A 118 2.67 57.63 15.10
N SER A 119 2.72 58.21 13.90
CA SER A 119 1.55 58.83 13.27
C SER A 119 1.41 58.38 11.81
N PRO A 120 0.88 57.17 11.55
CA PRO A 120 0.67 56.68 10.20
C PRO A 120 -0.45 57.47 9.50
N ALA A 121 -0.29 57.69 8.19
CA ALA A 121 -1.36 58.19 7.32
C ALA A 121 -2.16 57.01 6.77
N LEU A 122 -3.48 57.11 6.83
CA LEU A 122 -4.44 56.10 6.38
C LEU A 122 -5.34 56.68 5.31
N THR A 123 -5.77 55.84 4.39
CA THR A 123 -6.78 56.14 3.36
C THR A 123 -7.88 55.08 3.42
N SER A 124 -8.83 55.11 2.47
CA SER A 124 -9.88 54.08 2.39
C SER A 124 -9.34 52.69 2.06
N ASP A 125 -8.12 52.60 1.54
CA ASP A 125 -7.46 51.33 1.25
C ASP A 125 -6.76 50.82 2.50
N LEU A 126 -6.82 49.50 2.72
CA LEU A 126 -6.11 48.86 3.82
C LEU A 126 -4.60 49.07 3.65
N THR A 127 -3.96 49.57 4.71
CA THR A 127 -2.52 49.90 4.72
C THR A 127 -1.82 49.11 5.80
N ASP A 128 -0.82 48.32 5.41
CA ASP A 128 0.03 47.58 6.33
C ASP A 128 1.10 48.51 6.91
N VAL A 129 1.19 48.54 8.24
CA VAL A 129 2.11 49.39 8.99
C VAL A 129 2.92 48.53 9.95
N SER A 130 4.24 48.73 9.96
CA SER A 130 5.16 48.04 10.86
C SER A 130 6.19 49.00 11.46
N TYR A 131 6.37 48.92 12.77
CA TYR A 131 7.35 49.71 13.52
C TYR A 131 8.14 48.85 14.49
N GLU A 132 9.45 48.74 14.25
CA GLU A 132 10.41 48.17 15.20
C GLU A 132 10.89 49.25 16.18
N PHE A 133 10.96 48.91 17.46
CA PHE A 133 11.45 49.80 18.52
C PHE A 133 12.04 49.01 19.70
N THR A 134 13.14 49.50 20.26
CA THR A 134 13.66 48.99 21.55
C THR A 134 12.99 49.75 22.68
N ALA A 135 12.35 49.04 23.60
CA ALA A 135 11.64 49.64 24.71
C ALA A 135 12.58 50.38 25.65
N ALA A 136 12.36 51.69 25.82
CA ALA A 136 13.17 52.52 26.70
C ALA A 136 12.83 52.35 28.18
N ASP A 137 11.66 51.78 28.50
CA ASP A 137 11.13 51.56 29.85
C ASP A 137 10.30 50.25 29.88
N SER A 138 10.05 49.70 31.07
CA SER A 138 9.19 48.53 31.27
C SER A 138 7.77 48.93 31.68
N TYR A 139 6.76 48.22 31.17
CA TYR A 139 5.36 48.31 31.59
C TYR A 139 4.81 46.91 31.90
N PRO A 140 4.23 46.66 33.09
CA PRO A 140 3.69 45.34 33.43
C PRO A 140 2.38 45.05 32.70
N ALA A 141 2.05 43.77 32.49
CA ALA A 141 0.74 43.35 31.97
C ALA A 141 -0.41 43.52 32.98
N THR A 142 -0.11 43.74 34.25
CA THR A 142 -1.13 43.96 35.29
C THR A 142 -0.76 45.17 36.11
N ALA A 143 -1.70 46.10 36.24
CA ALA A 143 -1.47 47.31 36.99
C ALA A 143 -1.21 47.00 38.47
N THR A 144 -0.16 47.59 39.04
CA THR A 144 0.06 47.66 40.49
C THR A 144 -0.22 49.07 41.00
N PRO A 145 -0.36 49.30 42.32
CA PRO A 145 -0.55 50.65 42.87
C PRO A 145 0.54 51.66 42.49
N ASP A 146 1.75 51.16 42.18
CA ASP A 146 2.92 51.97 41.88
C ASP A 146 3.30 51.95 40.39
N GLU A 147 2.79 50.99 39.61
CA GLU A 147 3.11 50.81 38.18
C GLU A 147 1.83 50.52 37.37
N PRO A 148 1.31 51.50 36.60
CA PRO A 148 0.23 51.27 35.65
C PRO A 148 0.60 50.22 34.60
N GLU A 149 -0.39 49.46 34.14
CA GLU A 149 -0.20 48.46 33.08
C GLU A 149 0.17 49.09 31.73
N GLY A 150 0.78 48.30 30.84
CA GLY A 150 1.02 48.72 29.46
C GLY A 150 -0.21 48.55 28.57
N GLN A 151 -0.20 49.23 27.43
CA GLN A 151 -1.24 49.22 26.41
C GLN A 151 -0.68 49.39 24.99
N ILE A 152 -1.42 48.88 24.00
CA ILE A 152 -1.38 49.34 22.61
C ILE A 152 -2.58 50.26 22.41
N ALA A 153 -2.38 51.45 21.84
CA ALA A 153 -3.48 52.38 21.59
C ALA A 153 -3.38 53.08 20.24
N PHE A 154 -4.52 53.14 19.55
CA PHE A 154 -4.77 53.95 18.35
C PHE A 154 -5.69 55.09 18.75
N GLN A 155 -5.15 56.31 18.78
CA GLN A 155 -5.90 57.52 19.10
C GLN A 155 -6.38 58.16 17.80
N LEU A 156 -7.69 58.37 17.71
CA LEU A 156 -8.41 58.69 16.47
C LEU A 156 -9.13 60.05 16.51
N GLY A 157 -9.38 60.60 17.69
CA GLY A 157 -10.10 61.87 17.84
C GLY A 157 -9.30 63.09 17.38
N GLY A 158 -9.96 64.06 16.75
CA GLY A 158 -9.40 65.38 16.40
C GLY A 158 -8.56 65.46 15.12
N PHE A 159 -8.52 64.39 14.31
CA PHE A 159 -7.75 64.34 13.06
C PHE A 159 -8.54 64.68 11.79
N SER A 160 -9.88 64.71 11.87
CA SER A 160 -10.77 65.13 10.78
C SER A 160 -11.91 66.02 11.32
N PRO A 161 -12.34 67.06 10.58
CA PRO A 161 -13.53 67.84 10.93
C PRO A 161 -14.84 67.08 10.64
N ASP A 162 -14.81 66.09 9.73
CA ASP A 162 -15.96 65.28 9.32
C ASP A 162 -15.97 63.93 10.06
N ALA A 163 -17.12 63.25 10.07
CA ALA A 163 -17.23 61.89 10.62
C ALA A 163 -16.60 60.86 9.65
N TRP A 164 -15.93 59.85 10.20
CA TRP A 164 -15.24 58.81 9.43
C TRP A 164 -15.18 57.51 10.22
N THR A 165 -14.81 56.40 9.56
CA THR A 165 -14.73 55.06 10.17
C THR A 165 -13.28 54.61 10.12
N PHE A 166 -12.77 54.12 11.25
CA PHE A 166 -11.45 53.48 11.37
C PHE A 166 -11.66 51.97 11.45
N CYS A 167 -10.92 51.21 10.65
CA CYS A 167 -10.88 49.75 10.73
C CYS A 167 -9.43 49.31 10.99
N LEU A 168 -9.26 48.40 11.97
CA LEU A 168 -8.00 47.79 12.37
C LEU A 168 -8.07 46.29 12.17
N ASP A 169 -7.01 45.72 11.64
CA ASP A 169 -6.85 44.29 11.40
C ASP A 169 -5.38 43.88 11.60
N ASP A 170 -5.12 42.57 11.71
CA ASP A 170 -3.80 41.95 11.82
C ASP A 170 -2.85 42.63 12.83
N VAL A 171 -3.38 43.11 13.96
CA VAL A 171 -2.58 43.85 14.95
C VAL A 171 -1.79 42.89 15.83
N SER A 172 -0.48 43.14 15.95
CA SER A 172 0.44 42.34 16.76
C SER A 172 1.51 43.20 17.41
N LEU A 173 1.97 42.78 18.60
CA LEU A 173 3.15 43.33 19.25
C LEU A 173 4.05 42.17 19.68
N THR A 174 5.21 42.08 19.05
CA THR A 174 6.06 40.90 19.08
C THR A 174 7.45 41.28 19.60
N SER A 175 8.16 40.37 20.28
CA SER A 175 9.56 40.58 20.68
C SER A 175 10.39 39.34 20.41
N ASP A 176 11.58 39.55 19.83
CA ASP A 176 12.58 38.50 19.70
C ASP A 176 13.37 38.40 21.01
N VAL A 177 13.19 37.33 21.78
CA VAL A 177 13.93 37.07 23.02
C VAL A 177 15.02 36.05 22.74
N GLU A 178 16.28 36.45 22.90
CA GLU A 178 17.41 35.53 22.90
C GLU A 178 17.40 34.66 24.16
N LEU A 179 17.32 33.34 23.99
CA LEU A 179 17.25 32.38 25.10
C LEU A 179 18.64 31.93 25.57
N LEU A 180 19.68 32.15 24.77
CA LEU A 180 21.04 31.72 25.10
C LEU A 180 21.78 32.85 25.84
N PRO A 181 22.29 32.60 27.06
CA PRO A 181 23.04 33.61 27.81
C PRO A 181 24.43 33.88 27.24
N HIS A 182 24.87 33.08 26.26
CA HIS A 182 26.18 33.17 25.64
C HIS A 182 26.11 32.69 24.18
N THR A 183 26.21 33.63 23.25
CA THR A 183 25.95 33.42 21.82
C THR A 183 27.20 33.43 20.93
N SER A 184 28.36 33.88 21.44
CA SER A 184 29.60 33.97 20.67
C SER A 184 30.73 33.21 21.35
N PHE A 185 31.50 32.44 20.59
CA PHE A 185 32.58 31.57 21.06
C PHE A 185 33.99 32.14 20.83
N ALA A 186 34.11 33.42 20.49
CA ALA A 186 35.40 34.03 20.15
C ALA A 186 36.45 33.99 21.29
N GLU A 187 36.02 34.08 22.54
CA GLU A 187 36.93 34.21 23.70
C GLU A 187 36.80 33.07 24.72
N SER A 188 35.63 32.41 24.82
CA SER A 188 35.39 31.32 25.77
C SER A 188 34.17 30.47 25.38
N LEU A 189 33.98 29.31 26.01
CA LEU A 189 32.75 28.52 25.90
C LEU A 189 31.60 29.08 26.77
N GLY A 190 31.88 29.99 27.71
CA GLY A 190 30.90 30.44 28.68
C GLY A 190 30.27 29.27 29.47
N PRO A 191 28.93 29.17 29.55
CA PRO A 191 28.24 28.08 30.24
C PRO A 191 28.04 26.81 29.38
N TRP A 192 28.52 26.79 28.13
CA TRP A 192 28.40 25.63 27.26
C TRP A 192 29.30 24.48 27.72
N GLY A 193 28.76 23.27 27.70
CA GLY A 193 29.52 22.05 27.94
C GLY A 193 30.08 21.49 26.62
N LEU A 194 31.41 21.34 26.56
CA LEU A 194 32.10 20.61 25.48
C LEU A 194 32.68 19.32 26.06
N TYR A 195 32.47 18.19 25.39
CA TYR A 195 32.93 16.88 25.83
C TYR A 195 33.24 15.95 24.64
N GLY A 196 34.01 14.88 24.91
CA GLY A 196 34.34 13.84 23.91
C GLY A 196 35.38 14.23 22.85
N GLY A 197 35.83 15.50 22.83
CA GLY A 197 36.90 16.01 21.95
C GLY A 197 38.20 16.36 22.67
N SER A 198 39.15 16.92 21.91
CA SER A 198 40.35 17.56 22.47
C SER A 198 40.02 18.86 23.21
N ASP A 199 41.00 19.40 23.95
CA ASP A 199 40.88 20.73 24.52
C ASP A 199 40.50 21.77 23.43
N PRO A 200 39.55 22.68 23.69
CA PRO A 200 39.12 23.69 22.72
C PRO A 200 40.23 24.68 22.40
N VAL A 201 40.34 25.04 21.12
CA VAL A 201 41.28 26.02 20.59
C VAL A 201 40.48 27.23 20.09
N PHE A 202 40.75 28.41 20.66
CA PHE A 202 40.08 29.66 20.29
C PHE A 202 40.90 30.40 19.24
N THR A 203 40.40 30.46 18.00
CA THR A 203 41.05 31.11 16.85
C THR A 203 40.01 31.71 15.91
N ASP A 204 40.38 32.76 15.18
CA ASP A 204 39.57 33.37 14.12
C ASP A 204 38.13 33.74 14.51
N GLY A 205 37.91 34.12 15.78
CA GLY A 205 36.60 34.54 16.28
C GLY A 205 35.65 33.40 16.66
N GLY A 206 36.14 32.15 16.73
CA GLY A 206 35.37 31.01 17.21
C GLY A 206 36.18 30.03 18.05
N VAL A 207 35.59 28.86 18.29
CA VAL A 207 36.20 27.73 18.98
C VAL A 207 36.24 26.52 18.07
N CYS A 208 37.40 25.86 18.01
CA CYS A 208 37.62 24.62 17.30
C CYS A 208 38.00 23.50 18.28
N THR A 209 37.56 22.28 18.01
CA THR A 209 38.00 21.09 18.74
C THR A 209 38.22 19.93 17.76
N THR A 210 39.26 19.14 18.00
CA THR A 210 39.50 17.92 17.24
C THR A 210 38.78 16.76 17.91
N LEU A 211 37.91 16.10 17.15
CA LEU A 211 37.23 14.87 17.56
C LEU A 211 38.12 13.70 17.12
N PRO A 212 38.56 12.82 18.03
CA PRO A 212 39.52 11.77 17.69
C PRO A 212 38.95 10.62 16.84
N GLY A 213 37.63 10.63 16.55
CA GLY A 213 36.93 9.49 15.96
C GLY A 213 36.82 8.29 16.91
N GLY A 214 36.24 7.20 16.42
CA GLY A 214 36.01 5.98 17.18
C GLY A 214 34.91 6.08 18.25
N GLN A 215 34.04 7.11 18.17
CA GLN A 215 32.83 7.18 18.98
C GLN A 215 31.75 6.24 18.40
N SER A 216 30.94 5.65 19.28
CA SER A 216 29.88 4.73 18.87
C SER A 216 28.56 5.45 18.60
N ASN A 217 28.30 6.57 19.28
CA ASN A 217 27.07 7.33 19.15
C ASN A 217 27.32 8.82 18.86
N PRO A 218 26.38 9.52 18.20
CA PRO A 218 26.48 10.96 17.98
C PRO A 218 26.62 11.80 19.25
N TRP A 219 26.06 11.34 20.38
CA TRP A 219 26.11 12.03 21.67
C TRP A 219 27.28 11.60 22.56
N ASP A 220 28.23 10.80 22.07
CA ASP A 220 29.45 10.46 22.84
C ASP A 220 30.42 11.67 22.91
N ALA A 221 30.29 12.61 21.98
CA ALA A 221 30.95 13.90 21.97
C ALA A 221 29.96 14.99 21.58
N GLY A 222 30.12 16.20 22.10
CA GLY A 222 29.17 17.27 21.79
C GLY A 222 29.45 18.61 22.44
N LEU A 223 28.77 19.62 21.92
CA LEU A 223 28.68 20.97 22.48
C LEU A 223 27.21 21.23 22.85
N ALA A 224 26.92 21.47 24.13
CA ALA A 224 25.55 21.62 24.58
C ALA A 224 25.35 22.70 25.63
N PHE A 225 24.19 23.35 25.59
CA PHE A 225 23.71 24.26 26.61
C PHE A 225 22.36 23.77 27.15
N THR A 226 22.27 23.66 28.47
CA THR A 226 21.11 23.09 29.18
C THR A 226 20.52 24.15 30.10
N GLY A 227 19.19 24.19 30.20
CA GLY A 227 18.47 25.22 30.96
C GLY A 227 17.60 26.14 30.11
N ILE A 228 17.29 25.76 28.87
CA ILE A 228 16.49 26.56 27.94
C ILE A 228 15.00 26.30 28.19
N PRO A 229 14.18 27.33 28.48
CA PRO A 229 12.73 27.17 28.49
C PRO A 229 12.20 27.09 27.06
N ILE A 230 11.42 26.07 26.76
CA ILE A 230 10.71 25.89 25.49
C ILE A 230 9.22 25.75 25.81
N GLU A 231 8.37 26.40 25.05
CA GLU A 231 6.93 26.39 25.22
C GLU A 231 6.25 25.87 23.95
N GLU A 232 5.34 24.93 24.11
CA GLU A 232 4.53 24.40 23.01
C GLU A 232 3.71 25.52 22.34
N GLY A 233 3.67 25.50 21.01
CA GLY A 233 3.01 26.50 20.18
C GLY A 233 3.81 27.77 19.92
N GLN A 234 4.93 28.00 20.63
CA GLN A 234 5.79 29.15 20.38
C GLN A 234 6.69 28.91 19.17
N ASN A 235 6.96 29.99 18.42
CA ASN A 235 7.87 29.96 17.29
C ASN A 235 9.28 30.38 17.72
N TYR A 236 10.28 29.69 17.18
CA TYR A 236 11.68 29.90 17.46
C TYR A 236 12.49 30.00 16.17
N VAL A 237 13.64 30.66 16.23
CA VAL A 237 14.67 30.66 15.18
C VAL A 237 16.00 30.26 15.81
N LEU A 238 16.51 29.09 15.43
CA LEU A 238 17.87 28.65 15.72
C LEU A 238 18.79 29.15 14.60
N THR A 239 19.85 29.89 14.94
CA THR A 239 20.91 30.25 14.00
C THR A 239 22.26 29.88 14.57
N PHE A 240 23.14 29.29 13.77
CA PHE A 240 24.52 29.04 14.17
C PHE A 240 25.48 29.14 12.99
N THR A 241 26.74 29.44 13.27
CA THR A 241 27.79 29.52 12.24
C THR A 241 28.90 28.54 12.57
N ALA A 242 29.05 27.50 11.74
CA ALA A 242 29.95 26.38 12.01
C ALA A 242 30.62 25.84 10.74
N SER A 243 31.67 25.04 10.92
CA SER A 243 32.36 24.28 9.87
C SER A 243 32.89 22.96 10.43
N ALA A 244 33.18 22.03 9.54
CA ALA A 244 33.83 20.76 9.86
C ALA A 244 34.89 20.42 8.81
N THR A 245 36.08 19.98 9.24
CA THR A 245 37.15 19.55 8.33
C THR A 245 37.63 18.13 8.68
N PRO A 246 37.51 17.15 7.76
CA PRO A 246 36.83 17.24 6.46
C PRO A 246 35.32 17.48 6.61
N ASP A 247 34.63 17.76 5.50
CA ASP A 247 33.17 17.93 5.47
C ASP A 247 32.49 16.79 6.24
N THR A 248 31.76 17.14 7.29
CA THR A 248 31.20 16.17 8.24
C THR A 248 29.86 16.69 8.75
N PRO A 249 28.76 15.95 8.52
CA PRO A 249 27.47 16.37 9.00
C PRO A 249 27.38 16.29 10.54
N VAL A 250 26.68 17.23 11.17
CA VAL A 250 26.43 17.20 12.62
C VAL A 250 24.94 17.21 12.94
N ARG A 251 24.55 16.48 13.98
CA ARG A 251 23.16 16.46 14.45
C ARG A 251 22.96 17.62 15.41
N VAL A 252 21.92 18.43 15.17
CA VAL A 252 21.58 19.60 16.00
C VAL A 252 20.16 19.45 16.50
N ILE A 253 19.96 19.57 17.81
CA ILE A 253 18.64 19.40 18.44
C ILE A 253 18.30 20.55 19.38
N VAL A 254 17.01 20.87 19.47
CA VAL A 254 16.40 21.55 20.62
C VAL A 254 15.44 20.54 21.27
N GLY A 255 15.75 20.12 22.48
CA GLY A 255 15.06 18.99 23.11
C GLY A 255 15.27 18.89 24.61
N GLU A 256 14.83 17.79 25.19
CA GLU A 256 14.93 17.49 26.62
C GLU A 256 16.36 17.07 27.01
N GLY A 257 16.98 17.76 27.97
CA GLY A 257 18.34 17.45 28.44
C GLY A 257 18.39 16.26 29.40
N GLY A 258 18.99 15.14 28.98
CA GLY A 258 19.29 13.98 29.85
C GLY A 258 18.09 13.08 30.19
N GLY A 259 17.02 13.11 29.40
CA GLY A 259 15.77 12.37 29.60
C GLY A 259 15.44 11.37 28.47
N ALA A 260 14.17 11.32 28.05
CA ALA A 260 13.66 10.42 27.00
C ALA A 260 14.03 10.86 25.57
N TYR A 261 14.95 11.82 25.41
CA TYR A 261 15.40 12.40 24.15
C TYR A 261 14.28 12.98 23.26
N ARG A 262 13.23 13.51 23.88
CA ARG A 262 12.17 14.21 23.14
C ARG A 262 12.73 15.49 22.54
N THR A 263 12.53 15.68 21.24
CA THR A 263 12.97 16.88 20.50
C THR A 263 11.75 17.64 20.01
N THR A 264 11.83 18.96 20.08
CA THR A 264 10.85 19.88 19.45
C THR A 264 11.36 20.37 18.10
N PHE A 265 12.69 20.33 17.93
CA PHE A 265 13.39 20.60 16.69
C PHE A 265 14.57 19.65 16.56
N GLU A 266 14.76 19.13 15.36
CA GLU A 266 15.90 18.28 15.02
C GLU A 266 16.35 18.52 13.58
N GLN A 267 17.61 18.91 13.42
CA GLN A 267 18.35 18.78 12.18
C GLN A 267 19.26 17.55 12.32
N ALA A 268 18.81 16.40 11.82
CA ALA A 268 19.53 15.13 11.98
C ALA A 268 20.92 15.15 11.31
N SER A 269 21.04 15.85 10.18
CA SER A 269 22.28 16.00 9.41
C SER A 269 22.43 17.44 8.92
N ALA A 270 23.05 18.31 9.72
CA ALA A 270 23.43 19.64 9.27
C ALA A 270 24.73 19.52 8.43
N PRO A 271 24.72 19.88 7.13
CA PRO A 271 25.81 19.58 6.21
C PRO A 271 26.97 20.55 6.39
N LEU A 272 27.79 20.36 7.43
CA LEU A 272 28.95 21.22 7.66
C LEU A 272 30.06 20.89 6.66
N THR A 273 30.56 21.93 6.03
CA THR A 273 31.73 21.88 5.16
C THR A 273 32.95 22.47 5.85
N SER A 274 34.11 22.37 5.22
CA SER A 274 35.32 23.09 5.66
C SER A 274 35.19 24.62 5.65
N GLU A 275 34.15 25.17 5.03
CA GLU A 275 33.84 26.59 5.05
C GLU A 275 32.86 26.94 6.16
N LEU A 276 33.21 27.98 6.92
CA LEU A 276 32.37 28.50 7.99
C LEU A 276 31.07 29.07 7.41
N THR A 277 29.95 28.39 7.68
CA THR A 277 28.65 28.67 7.08
C THR A 277 27.62 28.95 8.17
N THR A 278 26.76 29.95 7.97
CA THR A 278 25.64 30.24 8.85
C THR A 278 24.42 29.44 8.43
N TYR A 279 23.83 28.72 9.37
CA TYR A 279 22.60 27.95 9.23
C TYR A 279 21.50 28.59 10.06
N THR A 280 20.29 28.69 9.50
CA THR A 280 19.12 29.29 10.16
C THR A 280 17.93 28.36 10.01
N TYR A 281 17.31 27.99 11.12
CA TYR A 281 16.21 27.05 11.20
C TYR A 281 15.06 27.65 12.03
N PRO A 282 14.01 28.18 11.37
CA PRO A 282 12.77 28.52 12.06
C PRO A 282 11.98 27.24 12.37
N PHE A 283 11.36 27.16 13.54
CA PHE A 283 10.49 26.04 13.91
C PHE A 283 9.41 26.46 14.91
N THR A 284 8.28 25.78 14.90
CA THR A 284 7.25 25.90 15.95
C THR A 284 7.41 24.73 16.91
N ALA A 285 7.49 25.02 18.21
CA ALA A 285 7.64 23.96 19.18
C ALA A 285 6.35 23.15 19.36
N ASN A 286 6.43 21.82 19.24
CA ASN A 286 5.32 20.88 19.51
C ASN A 286 5.35 20.33 20.95
N LEU A 287 6.33 20.72 21.75
CA LEU A 287 6.56 20.27 23.11
C LEU A 287 6.98 21.43 24.01
N THR A 288 6.66 21.32 25.30
CA THR A 288 7.12 22.24 26.35
C THR A 288 8.30 21.62 27.11
N PHE A 289 9.37 22.38 27.37
CA PHE A 289 10.47 22.00 28.24
C PHE A 289 10.75 23.08 29.31
N PRO A 290 10.68 22.74 30.61
CA PRO A 290 10.26 21.46 31.18
C PRO A 290 8.72 21.28 31.17
N ALA A 291 8.21 20.14 30.72
CA ALA A 291 6.77 19.88 30.63
C ALA A 291 6.07 19.65 31.99
N ASP A 292 6.69 18.93 32.95
CA ASP A 292 6.08 18.66 34.28
C ASP A 292 7.08 18.08 35.35
N GLY A 293 8.38 18.28 35.16
CA GLY A 293 9.40 18.04 36.21
C GLY A 293 10.40 16.92 35.93
N ALA A 294 11.55 17.29 35.36
CA ALA A 294 12.89 17.04 35.93
C ALA A 294 14.01 17.53 35.00
N ALA A 295 13.86 17.32 33.68
CA ALA A 295 14.86 17.66 32.69
C ALA A 295 14.57 19.03 32.04
N PRO A 296 15.49 20.01 32.15
CA PRO A 296 15.37 21.28 31.44
C PRO A 296 15.57 21.11 29.92
N GLY A 297 15.11 22.07 29.12
CA GLY A 297 15.41 22.11 27.69
C GLY A 297 16.91 22.29 27.42
N GLN A 298 17.37 21.79 26.29
CA GLN A 298 18.76 21.76 25.86
C GLN A 298 18.84 22.08 24.37
N LEU A 299 19.84 22.88 24.00
CA LEU A 299 20.36 22.96 22.63
C LEU A 299 21.66 22.15 22.60
N ALA A 300 21.74 21.16 21.73
CA ALA A 300 22.91 20.29 21.62
C ALA A 300 23.34 20.11 20.17
N PHE A 301 24.65 20.25 19.95
CA PHE A 301 25.37 19.78 18.78
C PHE A 301 25.99 18.43 19.15
N HIS A 302 25.50 17.37 18.53
CA HIS A 302 26.01 16.01 18.69
C HIS A 302 27.13 15.77 17.67
N LEU A 303 28.35 15.58 18.18
CA LEU A 303 29.61 15.62 17.44
C LEU A 303 30.33 14.26 17.40
N GLY A 304 29.80 13.21 18.04
CA GLY A 304 30.42 11.89 18.02
C GLY A 304 30.40 11.27 16.62
N LYS A 305 31.56 10.80 16.13
CA LYS A 305 31.71 10.12 14.84
C LYS A 305 32.70 8.96 14.91
N SER A 306 32.59 8.03 13.95
CA SER A 306 33.57 6.95 13.78
C SER A 306 34.91 7.48 13.24
N THR A 307 34.90 8.53 12.44
CA THR A 307 36.08 9.17 11.85
C THR A 307 36.50 10.43 12.60
N SER A 308 37.78 10.76 12.53
CA SER A 308 38.31 11.99 13.15
C SER A 308 38.05 13.19 12.25
N TYR A 309 37.61 14.29 12.84
CA TYR A 309 37.39 15.56 12.17
C TYR A 309 37.60 16.72 13.14
N GLU A 310 37.82 17.92 12.60
CA GLU A 310 37.82 19.16 13.36
C GLU A 310 36.46 19.83 13.22
N PHE A 311 35.86 20.20 14.34
CA PHE A 311 34.62 20.99 14.39
C PHE A 311 34.94 22.40 14.88
N CYS A 312 34.50 23.41 14.14
CA CYS A 312 34.64 24.81 14.51
C CYS A 312 33.27 25.49 14.54
N ILE A 313 33.03 26.35 15.54
CA ILE A 313 31.80 27.14 15.67
C ILE A 313 32.13 28.54 16.17
N THR A 314 31.52 29.57 15.58
CA THR A 314 31.74 30.97 16.02
C THR A 314 30.61 31.49 16.86
N ASP A 315 29.36 31.30 16.43
CA ASP A 315 28.20 31.90 17.09
C ASP A 315 26.98 30.97 17.01
N VAL A 316 26.13 31.04 18.02
CA VAL A 316 24.84 30.34 18.13
C VAL A 316 23.82 31.28 18.77
N SER A 317 22.61 31.31 18.23
CA SER A 317 21.47 32.13 18.67
C SER A 317 20.21 31.26 18.63
N LEU A 318 19.39 31.33 19.68
CA LEU A 318 18.07 30.69 19.69
C LEU A 318 17.09 31.72 20.22
N ARG A 319 16.25 32.25 19.32
CA ARG A 319 15.31 33.34 19.64
C ARG A 319 13.88 32.89 19.55
N THR A 320 13.02 33.42 20.41
CA THR A 320 11.58 33.42 20.11
C THR A 320 11.31 34.33 18.91
N THR A 321 10.28 34.04 18.15
CA THR A 321 9.76 34.91 17.09
C THR A 321 8.23 34.83 17.11
N ALA A 322 7.54 35.87 16.64
CA ALA A 322 6.10 35.79 16.44
C ALA A 322 5.72 35.23 15.07
N SER A 323 6.62 35.31 14.09
CA SER A 323 6.37 34.75 12.76
C SER A 323 6.49 33.23 12.83
N PRO A 324 5.48 32.46 12.40
CA PRO A 324 5.63 31.03 12.23
C PRO A 324 6.70 30.73 11.16
N PRO A 325 7.27 29.51 11.17
CA PRO A 325 8.10 29.07 10.05
C PRO A 325 7.30 29.17 8.75
N PRO A 326 7.94 29.57 7.63
CA PRO A 326 7.27 29.54 6.34
C PRO A 326 6.76 28.12 6.04
N PRO A 327 5.65 27.97 5.29
CA PRO A 327 5.21 26.66 4.83
C PRO A 327 6.38 25.95 4.14
N TYR A 328 6.54 24.65 4.43
CA TYR A 328 7.51 23.85 3.73
C TYR A 328 7.08 23.67 2.27
N GLU A 329 7.92 24.15 1.36
CA GLU A 329 7.76 23.96 -0.09
C GLU A 329 8.82 22.95 -0.55
N PRO A 330 8.42 21.73 -0.96
CA PRO A 330 9.38 20.73 -1.41
C PRO A 330 10.06 21.16 -2.71
N GLU A 331 11.37 20.93 -2.82
CA GLU A 331 12.10 21.09 -4.07
C GLU A 331 11.71 19.94 -5.01
N THR A 332 10.94 20.25 -6.04
CA THR A 332 10.43 19.24 -6.97
C THR A 332 11.17 19.25 -8.32
N GLY A 333 12.01 20.24 -8.61
CA GLY A 333 12.65 20.35 -9.93
C GLY A 333 11.63 20.55 -11.07
N PRO A 334 11.90 20.06 -12.30
CA PRO A 334 11.16 20.46 -13.50
C PRO A 334 9.69 20.05 -13.53
N ARG A 335 8.79 20.96 -13.93
CA ARG A 335 7.32 20.76 -13.90
C ARG A 335 6.81 19.60 -14.75
N VAL A 336 7.60 19.09 -15.70
CA VAL A 336 7.28 17.90 -16.50
C VAL A 336 7.74 16.65 -15.75
N ARG A 337 6.80 15.95 -15.11
CA ARG A 337 7.04 14.74 -14.31
C ARG A 337 6.91 13.49 -15.16
N VAL A 338 7.93 12.64 -15.11
CA VAL A 338 8.04 11.41 -15.91
C VAL A 338 8.40 10.24 -14.98
N ASN A 339 8.31 9.02 -15.51
CA ASN A 339 9.10 7.93 -14.94
C ASN A 339 10.59 8.26 -15.17
N GLN A 340 11.32 8.52 -14.10
CA GLN A 340 12.71 8.96 -14.12
C GLN A 340 13.69 7.86 -14.55
N VAL A 341 13.21 6.61 -14.63
CA VAL A 341 13.99 5.50 -15.16
C VAL A 341 13.71 5.35 -16.65
N GLY A 342 12.42 5.21 -17.00
CA GLY A 342 12.04 4.99 -18.38
C GLY A 342 10.73 4.24 -18.57
N TYR A 343 10.53 3.80 -19.80
CA TYR A 343 9.35 3.06 -20.21
C TYR A 343 9.71 1.86 -21.10
N VAL A 344 8.86 0.83 -21.10
CA VAL A 344 8.99 -0.26 -22.07
C VAL A 344 8.41 0.14 -23.44
N PRO A 345 8.98 -0.30 -24.58
CA PRO A 345 8.63 0.16 -25.93
C PRO A 345 7.14 0.17 -26.31
N GLU A 346 6.36 -0.84 -25.95
CA GLU A 346 4.95 -1.03 -26.32
C GLU A 346 4.00 -0.87 -25.10
N GLY A 347 4.55 -0.43 -23.97
CA GLY A 347 3.80 -0.09 -22.74
C GLY A 347 3.25 1.34 -22.75
N PRO A 348 2.41 1.69 -21.75
CA PRO A 348 1.94 3.06 -21.57
C PRO A 348 3.13 3.97 -21.27
N LYS A 349 3.11 5.18 -21.82
CA LYS A 349 4.15 6.19 -21.58
C LYS A 349 3.46 7.50 -21.33
N ARG A 350 3.34 7.88 -20.07
CA ARG A 350 2.65 9.09 -19.68
C ARG A 350 3.52 9.95 -18.79
N ALA A 351 3.39 11.25 -18.99
CA ALA A 351 4.00 12.26 -18.16
C ALA A 351 2.91 13.21 -17.64
N THR A 352 3.21 13.92 -16.57
CA THR A 352 2.30 14.90 -15.97
C THR A 352 3.00 16.24 -15.94
N LEU A 353 2.43 17.24 -16.61
CA LEU A 353 2.91 18.62 -16.59
C LEU A 353 2.15 19.38 -15.50
N VAL A 354 2.85 19.94 -14.53
CA VAL A 354 2.29 20.86 -13.53
C VAL A 354 2.14 22.26 -14.14
N THR A 355 0.90 22.72 -14.30
CA THR A 355 0.57 23.97 -15.00
C THR A 355 -0.84 24.44 -14.67
N ASP A 356 -1.03 25.76 -14.54
CA ASP A 356 -2.32 26.42 -14.34
C ASP A 356 -3.03 26.78 -15.67
N ALA A 357 -2.36 26.54 -16.81
CA ALA A 357 -2.93 26.77 -18.13
C ALA A 357 -4.24 25.97 -18.30
N ALA A 358 -5.32 26.62 -18.75
CA ALA A 358 -6.60 25.94 -18.97
C ALA A 358 -6.69 25.21 -20.32
N GLU A 359 -5.85 25.58 -21.28
CA GLU A 359 -5.86 25.08 -22.66
C GLU A 359 -4.70 24.13 -22.91
N ALA A 360 -4.88 23.17 -23.83
CA ALA A 360 -3.83 22.24 -24.22
C ALA A 360 -2.55 22.97 -24.70
N LEU A 361 -1.39 22.51 -24.25
CA LEU A 361 -0.08 23.08 -24.58
C LEU A 361 0.69 22.14 -25.53
N PRO A 362 1.56 22.66 -26.41
CA PRO A 362 2.42 21.81 -27.23
C PRO A 362 3.51 21.14 -26.39
N TRP A 363 3.94 19.95 -26.79
CA TRP A 363 5.11 19.26 -26.25
C TRP A 363 6.00 18.69 -27.35
N GLU A 364 7.28 18.54 -27.05
CA GLU A 364 8.31 17.94 -27.91
C GLU A 364 9.08 16.87 -27.12
N LEU A 365 9.31 15.71 -27.73
CA LEU A 365 10.20 14.67 -27.19
C LEU A 365 11.54 14.77 -27.92
N HIS A 366 12.61 14.90 -27.16
CA HIS A 366 13.98 15.05 -27.65
C HIS A 366 14.79 13.79 -27.33
N ASP A 367 15.63 13.34 -28.27
CA ASP A 367 16.64 12.32 -28.00
C ASP A 367 17.88 12.92 -27.28
N ALA A 368 18.84 12.07 -26.91
CA ALA A 368 20.07 12.51 -26.24
C ALA A 368 20.97 13.45 -27.08
N ALA A 369 20.72 13.57 -28.39
CA ALA A 369 21.40 14.53 -29.26
C ALA A 369 20.60 15.85 -29.42
N ASP A 370 19.56 16.04 -28.59
CA ASP A 370 18.63 17.17 -28.61
C ASP A 370 17.83 17.28 -29.92
N ALA A 371 17.65 16.17 -30.63
CA ALA A 371 16.81 16.12 -31.83
C ALA A 371 15.36 15.79 -31.46
N VAL A 372 14.42 16.59 -31.97
CA VAL A 372 12.98 16.34 -31.80
C VAL A 372 12.58 15.06 -32.55
N VAL A 373 12.15 14.04 -31.82
CA VAL A 373 11.76 12.72 -32.34
C VAL A 373 10.24 12.49 -32.31
N ALA A 374 9.51 13.22 -31.47
CA ALA A 374 8.04 13.23 -31.46
C ALA A 374 7.51 14.59 -30.97
N THR A 375 6.25 14.89 -31.31
CA THR A 375 5.57 16.12 -30.89
C THR A 375 4.08 15.85 -30.69
N GLY A 376 3.42 16.64 -29.84
CA GLY A 376 1.96 16.59 -29.71
C GLY A 376 1.41 17.72 -28.85
N THR A 377 0.23 17.49 -28.27
CA THR A 377 -0.41 18.42 -27.34
C THR A 377 -0.78 17.72 -26.04
N THR A 378 -0.66 18.43 -24.92
CA THR A 378 -1.08 17.96 -23.61
C THR A 378 -2.61 17.85 -23.53
N THR A 379 -3.12 17.08 -22.56
CA THR A 379 -4.54 17.01 -22.23
C THR A 379 -4.80 17.65 -20.87
N PRO A 380 -5.57 18.74 -20.78
CA PRO A 380 -5.90 19.35 -19.48
C PRO A 380 -6.66 18.40 -18.56
N ALA A 381 -6.18 18.25 -17.32
CA ALA A 381 -6.81 17.43 -16.28
C ALA A 381 -7.33 18.28 -15.10
N GLY A 382 -6.83 19.52 -14.94
CA GLY A 382 -7.20 20.42 -13.85
C GLY A 382 -6.54 20.03 -12.53
N ALA A 383 -7.13 20.44 -11.41
CA ALA A 383 -6.60 20.14 -10.08
C ALA A 383 -6.66 18.64 -9.75
N ASP A 384 -5.50 18.05 -9.48
CA ASP A 384 -5.38 16.69 -8.97
C ASP A 384 -5.64 16.66 -7.45
N GLY A 385 -6.61 15.84 -7.03
CA GLY A 385 -7.07 15.83 -5.64
C GLY A 385 -6.04 15.33 -4.62
N SER A 386 -5.03 14.57 -5.05
CA SER A 386 -4.01 13.99 -4.17
C SER A 386 -2.84 14.94 -3.90
N THR A 387 -2.61 15.90 -4.81
CA THR A 387 -1.51 16.87 -4.75
C THR A 387 -1.98 18.30 -4.52
N GLY A 388 -3.22 18.63 -4.90
CA GLY A 388 -3.72 20.00 -4.97
C GLY A 388 -3.18 20.81 -6.15
N LEU A 389 -2.41 20.21 -7.06
CA LEU A 389 -1.78 20.89 -8.19
C LEU A 389 -2.68 20.85 -9.43
N ASP A 390 -2.73 21.96 -10.17
CA ASP A 390 -3.28 21.95 -11.53
C ASP A 390 -2.31 21.30 -12.51
N VAL A 391 -2.81 20.35 -13.30
CA VAL A 391 -1.97 19.54 -14.18
C VAL A 391 -2.60 19.25 -15.54
N HIS A 392 -1.71 18.97 -16.49
CA HIS A 392 -2.01 18.32 -17.75
C HIS A 392 -1.36 16.94 -17.83
N VAL A 393 -1.96 16.03 -18.60
CA VAL A 393 -1.37 14.73 -18.94
C VAL A 393 -0.78 14.77 -20.35
N ILE A 394 0.40 14.19 -20.52
CA ILE A 394 1.06 13.97 -21.81
C ILE A 394 1.09 12.48 -22.07
N ASP A 395 0.61 12.06 -23.24
CA ASP A 395 0.60 10.64 -23.64
C ASP A 395 1.55 10.45 -24.83
N LEU A 396 2.60 9.66 -24.61
CA LEU A 396 3.64 9.29 -25.55
C LEU A 396 3.56 7.80 -25.93
N THR A 397 2.46 7.12 -25.59
CA THR A 397 2.34 5.66 -25.70
C THR A 397 2.66 5.14 -27.11
N ASP A 398 2.29 5.91 -28.14
CA ASP A 398 2.52 5.56 -29.55
C ASP A 398 4.00 5.63 -30.00
N PHE A 399 4.88 6.23 -29.19
CA PHE A 399 6.31 6.25 -29.45
C PHE A 399 6.99 5.02 -28.83
N SER A 400 7.60 4.18 -29.67
CA SER A 400 8.21 2.90 -29.26
C SER A 400 9.67 2.73 -29.66
N THR A 401 10.33 3.81 -30.12
CA THR A 401 11.74 3.73 -30.49
C THR A 401 12.58 3.62 -29.23
N GLU A 402 13.33 2.53 -29.09
CA GLU A 402 14.29 2.34 -28.02
C GLU A 402 15.43 3.37 -28.10
N GLY A 403 15.88 3.82 -26.94
CA GLY A 403 16.92 4.83 -26.80
C GLY A 403 17.06 5.27 -25.35
N ALA A 404 18.22 5.86 -25.04
CA ALA A 404 18.51 6.37 -23.71
C ALA A 404 18.57 7.89 -23.70
N GLY A 405 18.28 8.49 -22.54
CA GLY A 405 18.39 9.92 -22.30
C GLY A 405 17.40 10.78 -23.08
N TYR A 406 16.17 10.29 -23.29
CA TYR A 406 15.08 11.10 -23.83
C TYR A 406 14.67 12.19 -22.84
N THR A 407 14.30 13.37 -23.33
CA THR A 407 13.71 14.43 -22.50
C THR A 407 12.43 14.95 -23.12
N LEU A 408 11.45 15.28 -22.28
CA LEU A 408 10.17 15.81 -22.69
C LEU A 408 10.10 17.31 -22.36
N VAL A 409 9.90 18.13 -23.38
CA VAL A 409 9.79 19.58 -23.26
C VAL A 409 8.33 19.98 -23.39
N ALA A 410 7.80 20.67 -22.38
CA ALA A 410 6.46 21.24 -22.42
C ALA A 410 6.43 22.51 -21.56
N ASP A 411 5.73 23.54 -22.05
CA ASP A 411 5.58 24.83 -21.34
C ASP A 411 6.91 25.48 -20.92
N GLY A 412 7.94 25.34 -21.78
CA GLY A 412 9.28 25.88 -21.54
C GLY A 412 10.12 25.12 -20.51
N GLU A 413 9.58 24.06 -19.91
CA GLU A 413 10.27 23.19 -18.96
C GLU A 413 10.69 21.89 -19.63
N THR A 414 11.81 21.32 -19.19
CA THR A 414 12.36 20.05 -19.68
C THR A 414 12.32 19.02 -18.57
N SER A 415 11.75 17.84 -18.83
CA SER A 415 11.72 16.74 -17.86
C SER A 415 13.13 16.30 -17.46
N ARG A 416 13.21 15.50 -16.40
CA ARG A 416 14.38 14.65 -16.19
C ARG A 416 14.52 13.68 -17.39
N PRO A 417 15.75 13.25 -17.72
CA PRO A 417 15.94 12.27 -18.78
C PRO A 417 15.28 10.94 -18.40
N PHE A 418 14.99 10.11 -19.39
CA PHE A 418 14.47 8.76 -19.20
C PHE A 418 14.78 7.89 -20.40
N ASP A 419 14.75 6.58 -20.21
CA ASP A 419 15.05 5.61 -21.27
C ASP A 419 13.79 4.97 -21.83
N ILE A 420 13.87 4.43 -23.05
CA ILE A 420 12.90 3.49 -23.59
C ILE A 420 13.66 2.20 -23.91
N ASP A 421 13.40 1.15 -23.14
CA ASP A 421 14.14 -0.12 -23.20
C ASP A 421 13.21 -1.30 -22.87
N ALA A 422 13.34 -2.40 -23.60
CA ALA A 422 12.60 -3.64 -23.34
C ALA A 422 13.13 -4.38 -22.10
N ASP A 423 14.38 -4.17 -21.70
CA ASP A 423 15.00 -4.82 -20.53
C ASP A 423 15.05 -3.90 -19.29
N LEU A 424 14.31 -2.78 -19.33
CA LEU A 424 14.35 -1.69 -18.35
C LEU A 424 14.33 -2.15 -16.88
N TYR A 425 13.51 -3.14 -16.55
CA TYR A 425 13.28 -3.57 -15.16
C TYR A 425 14.04 -4.84 -14.76
N GLN A 426 14.88 -5.42 -15.64
CA GLN A 426 15.58 -6.68 -15.32
C GLN A 426 16.53 -6.55 -14.13
N GLN A 427 17.22 -5.41 -14.02
CA GLN A 427 18.09 -5.14 -12.88
C GLN A 427 17.28 -4.81 -11.62
N LEU A 428 16.16 -4.09 -11.75
CA LEU A 428 15.32 -3.74 -10.60
C LEU A 428 14.79 -4.99 -9.89
N ARG A 429 14.44 -6.05 -10.64
CA ARG A 429 14.10 -7.36 -10.08
C ARG A 429 15.20 -7.89 -9.16
N GLN A 430 16.47 -7.83 -9.57
CA GLN A 430 17.59 -8.35 -8.78
C GLN A 430 17.80 -7.47 -7.55
N ASP A 431 17.97 -6.16 -7.75
CA ASP A 431 18.21 -5.19 -6.67
C ASP A 431 17.16 -5.28 -5.53
N THR A 432 15.89 -5.40 -5.89
CA THR A 432 14.79 -5.50 -4.92
C THR A 432 14.80 -6.80 -4.10
N LEU A 433 15.28 -7.90 -4.69
CA LEU A 433 15.41 -9.21 -4.04
C LEU A 433 16.72 -9.34 -3.25
N ASP A 434 17.81 -8.75 -3.72
CA ASP A 434 19.12 -8.77 -3.03
C ASP A 434 19.09 -7.96 -1.72
N TYR A 435 18.15 -7.01 -1.58
CA TYR A 435 17.88 -6.29 -0.33
C TYR A 435 17.75 -7.21 0.89
N PHE A 436 17.09 -8.36 0.75
CA PHE A 436 16.79 -9.25 1.88
C PHE A 436 18.06 -9.89 2.46
N TYR A 437 19.10 -10.12 1.65
CA TYR A 437 20.39 -10.58 2.15
C TYR A 437 20.98 -9.59 3.15
N LEU A 438 20.91 -8.29 2.83
CA LEU A 438 21.37 -7.21 3.71
C LEU A 438 20.54 -7.16 5.01
N ALA A 439 19.25 -7.45 4.92
CA ALA A 439 18.37 -7.52 6.09
C ALA A 439 18.67 -8.72 7.02
N ARG A 440 19.44 -9.75 6.60
CA ARG A 440 19.67 -10.96 7.41
C ARG A 440 20.34 -10.66 8.77
N SER A 441 19.68 -11.06 9.85
CA SER A 441 20.22 -11.15 11.21
C SER A 441 21.01 -12.45 11.42
N GLY A 442 21.89 -12.51 12.42
CA GLY A 442 22.57 -13.76 12.81
C GLY A 442 23.70 -14.23 11.89
N THR A 443 23.99 -13.51 10.80
CA THR A 443 25.05 -13.84 9.83
C THR A 443 25.89 -12.60 9.49
N PRO A 444 27.21 -12.75 9.20
CA PRO A 444 27.94 -11.69 8.53
C PRO A 444 27.34 -11.44 7.14
N ILE A 445 27.44 -10.18 6.69
CA ILE A 445 27.20 -9.79 5.31
C ILE A 445 28.56 -9.76 4.61
N ASP A 446 28.70 -10.58 3.58
CA ASP A 446 29.96 -10.75 2.86
C ASP A 446 30.09 -9.67 1.77
N GLY A 447 31.06 -8.78 1.94
CA GLY A 447 31.35 -7.73 0.96
C GLY A 447 31.81 -8.27 -0.40
N ALA A 448 32.26 -9.53 -0.48
CA ALA A 448 32.57 -10.16 -1.76
C ALA A 448 31.32 -10.45 -2.61
N ILE A 449 30.13 -10.44 -2.00
CA ILE A 449 28.84 -10.66 -2.66
C ILE A 449 28.19 -9.32 -3.01
N VAL A 450 28.06 -8.42 -2.02
CA VAL A 450 27.27 -7.18 -2.15
C VAL A 450 28.09 -5.88 -2.19
N GLY A 451 29.43 -5.97 -2.15
CA GLY A 451 30.32 -4.81 -2.06
C GLY A 451 30.86 -4.56 -0.64
N ASP A 452 32.12 -4.12 -0.55
CA ASP A 452 32.84 -3.93 0.73
C ASP A 452 32.17 -2.87 1.62
N GLU A 453 31.47 -1.90 1.04
CA GLU A 453 30.70 -0.87 1.73
C GLU A 453 29.50 -1.43 2.52
N TYR A 454 28.95 -2.56 2.07
CA TYR A 454 27.87 -3.28 2.74
C TYR A 454 28.38 -4.46 3.60
N ALA A 455 29.69 -4.64 3.70
CA ALA A 455 30.25 -5.68 4.57
C ALA A 455 30.00 -5.34 6.04
N ARG A 456 29.41 -6.27 6.79
CA ARG A 456 29.30 -6.18 8.24
C ARG A 456 29.46 -7.52 8.92
N VAL A 457 29.98 -7.51 10.14
CA VAL A 457 29.98 -8.70 11.00
C VAL A 457 28.55 -9.09 11.40
N ALA A 458 28.39 -10.32 11.89
CA ALA A 458 27.10 -10.82 12.34
C ALA A 458 26.58 -10.00 13.53
N GLY A 459 25.34 -9.51 13.42
CA GLY A 459 24.61 -8.93 14.55
C GLY A 459 23.71 -9.96 15.23
N HIS A 460 23.43 -9.72 16.51
CA HIS A 460 22.55 -10.53 17.35
C HIS A 460 22.94 -12.02 17.40
N VAL A 461 24.23 -12.28 17.63
CA VAL A 461 24.80 -13.63 17.78
C VAL A 461 25.33 -13.93 19.19
N GLY A 462 24.87 -13.20 20.20
CA GLY A 462 25.27 -13.40 21.61
C GLY A 462 26.71 -12.98 21.91
N VAL A 463 27.34 -12.19 21.04
CA VAL A 463 28.68 -11.62 21.25
C VAL A 463 28.52 -10.18 21.73
N ALA A 464 29.13 -9.87 22.87
CA ALA A 464 29.06 -8.52 23.45
C ALA A 464 29.46 -7.44 22.43
N PRO A 465 28.72 -6.32 22.34
CA PRO A 465 27.69 -5.86 23.27
C PRO A 465 26.30 -6.51 23.13
N ASN A 466 26.03 -7.29 22.08
CA ASN A 466 24.71 -7.91 21.91
C ASN A 466 24.34 -8.82 23.10
N GLN A 467 23.08 -8.73 23.51
CA GLN A 467 22.49 -9.57 24.55
C GLN A 467 21.44 -10.57 23.99
N GLY A 468 21.51 -10.84 22.69
CA GLY A 468 20.70 -11.82 21.96
C GLY A 468 21.38 -12.16 20.63
N ASP A 469 20.86 -13.05 19.81
CA ASP A 469 19.57 -13.73 19.90
C ASP A 469 19.71 -15.25 20.21
N THR A 470 20.84 -15.68 20.79
CA THR A 470 21.11 -17.12 21.03
C THR A 470 20.49 -17.70 22.30
N GLU A 471 20.15 -16.86 23.29
CA GLU A 471 19.51 -17.26 24.56
C GLU A 471 18.52 -16.17 25.05
N VAL A 472 17.54 -15.82 24.22
CA VAL A 472 16.62 -14.70 24.45
C VAL A 472 15.54 -15.07 25.47
N PRO A 473 15.39 -14.33 26.59
CA PRO A 473 14.29 -14.53 27.54
C PRO A 473 12.96 -13.97 27.01
N CYS A 474 11.84 -14.40 27.61
CA CYS A 474 10.59 -13.65 27.46
C CYS A 474 10.68 -12.29 28.13
N ILE A 475 10.01 -11.31 27.53
CA ILE A 475 9.87 -9.98 28.12
C ILE A 475 9.34 -10.08 29.55
N GLY A 476 9.89 -9.25 30.43
CA GLY A 476 9.44 -9.14 31.81
C GLY A 476 7.95 -8.75 31.92
N PRO A 477 7.37 -8.78 33.13
CA PRO A 477 5.95 -8.46 33.31
C PRO A 477 5.66 -7.02 32.88
N ARG A 478 4.71 -6.86 31.96
CA ARG A 478 4.20 -5.57 31.46
C ARG A 478 2.70 -5.48 31.70
N ASP A 479 2.19 -4.28 32.00
CA ASP A 479 0.75 -4.05 32.23
C ASP A 479 -0.08 -4.35 30.97
N TYR A 480 0.44 -3.99 29.78
CA TYR A 480 -0.22 -4.29 28.49
C TYR A 480 -0.25 -5.78 28.11
N TYR A 481 0.48 -6.62 28.84
CA TYR A 481 0.42 -8.09 28.71
C TYR A 481 -0.22 -8.77 29.93
N ASP A 482 -0.92 -8.03 30.79
CA ASP A 482 -1.53 -8.54 32.02
C ASP A 482 -0.52 -9.24 32.94
N GLY A 483 0.73 -8.77 32.95
CA GLY A 483 1.82 -9.34 33.75
C GLY A 483 2.32 -10.72 33.25
N TRP A 484 2.00 -11.11 32.01
CA TRP A 484 2.51 -12.34 31.41
C TRP A 484 4.03 -12.42 31.45
N THR A 485 4.54 -13.64 31.69
CA THR A 485 5.97 -14.01 31.64
C THR A 485 6.09 -15.48 31.22
N CYS A 486 7.30 -15.93 30.92
CA CYS A 486 7.63 -17.34 30.71
C CYS A 486 8.93 -17.73 31.45
N ASP A 487 9.23 -19.03 31.55
CA ASP A 487 10.38 -19.57 32.26
C ASP A 487 11.45 -20.21 31.35
N TYR A 488 11.43 -19.90 30.05
CA TYR A 488 12.38 -20.38 29.06
C TYR A 488 13.14 -19.23 28.37
N THR A 489 14.24 -19.60 27.74
CA THR A 489 14.94 -18.78 26.74
C THR A 489 14.94 -19.54 25.41
N LEU A 490 15.06 -18.82 24.29
CA LEU A 490 15.15 -19.41 22.95
C LEU A 490 16.37 -18.90 22.19
N ASP A 491 16.98 -19.77 21.39
CA ASP A 491 17.82 -19.34 20.28
C ASP A 491 16.90 -18.97 19.11
N VAL A 492 16.81 -17.67 18.83
CA VAL A 492 16.04 -17.09 17.74
C VAL A 492 16.94 -16.29 16.80
N SER A 493 18.21 -16.71 16.66
CA SER A 493 19.14 -16.19 15.64
C SER A 493 18.65 -16.49 14.21
N GLY A 494 19.10 -15.69 13.24
CA GLY A 494 18.60 -15.72 11.85
C GLY A 494 17.40 -14.81 11.64
N GLY A 495 16.72 -14.99 10.50
CA GLY A 495 15.62 -14.13 10.05
C GLY A 495 16.09 -12.76 9.58
N TRP A 496 15.16 -11.90 9.19
CA TRP A 496 15.45 -10.53 8.76
C TRP A 496 15.24 -9.52 9.89
N TYR A 497 16.10 -8.51 9.94
CA TYR A 497 15.73 -7.23 10.54
C TYR A 497 14.61 -6.63 9.71
N ASP A 498 13.58 -6.15 10.38
CA ASP A 498 12.31 -5.84 9.75
C ASP A 498 12.30 -4.51 9.04
N ALA A 499 12.93 -3.51 9.65
CA ALA A 499 12.91 -2.17 9.14
C ALA A 499 14.25 -1.46 9.36
N GLY A 500 14.20 -0.15 9.60
CA GLY A 500 15.34 0.62 10.05
C GLY A 500 15.84 0.24 11.44
N ASP A 501 15.10 -0.59 12.19
CA ASP A 501 15.45 -1.15 13.50
C ASP A 501 16.03 -2.57 13.42
N HIS A 502 16.43 -3.11 14.58
CA HIS A 502 16.96 -4.48 14.67
C HIS A 502 15.94 -5.49 15.23
N GLY A 503 14.67 -5.12 15.35
CA GLY A 503 13.59 -6.03 15.69
C GLY A 503 13.27 -7.00 14.55
N LYS A 504 12.66 -8.12 14.90
CA LYS A 504 12.21 -9.18 13.98
C LYS A 504 10.79 -9.59 14.36
N TYR A 505 9.85 -9.46 13.43
CA TYR A 505 8.42 -9.46 13.73
C TYR A 505 7.70 -10.48 12.87
N VAL A 506 7.00 -11.43 13.50
CA VAL A 506 6.42 -12.58 12.79
C VAL A 506 5.25 -12.15 11.89
N VAL A 507 4.47 -11.15 12.30
CA VAL A 507 3.33 -10.66 11.50
C VAL A 507 3.81 -9.96 10.22
N ASN A 508 4.74 -9.00 10.34
CA ASN A 508 5.26 -8.29 9.18
C ASN A 508 6.16 -9.17 8.30
N GLY A 509 7.00 -10.01 8.92
CA GLY A 509 7.75 -11.06 8.22
C GLY A 509 6.83 -12.05 7.49
N GLY A 510 5.62 -12.30 8.01
CA GLY A 510 4.63 -13.19 7.41
C GLY A 510 4.18 -12.77 6.02
N ILE A 511 3.67 -11.54 5.87
CA ILE A 511 3.34 -11.00 4.53
C ILE A 511 4.59 -10.93 3.63
N SER A 512 5.75 -10.59 4.20
CA SER A 512 7.00 -10.43 3.44
C SER A 512 7.44 -11.72 2.79
N VAL A 513 7.54 -12.80 3.58
CA VAL A 513 7.94 -14.11 3.07
C VAL A 513 6.87 -14.71 2.17
N ALA A 514 5.58 -14.47 2.45
CA ALA A 514 4.48 -14.90 1.56
C ALA A 514 4.62 -14.30 0.16
N GLN A 515 5.01 -13.03 0.06
CA GLN A 515 5.19 -12.35 -1.21
C GLN A 515 6.46 -12.80 -1.94
N LEU A 516 7.57 -13.11 -1.24
CA LEU A 516 8.74 -13.73 -1.89
C LEU A 516 8.42 -15.12 -2.42
N LEU A 517 7.75 -15.96 -1.62
CA LEU A 517 7.25 -17.26 -2.04
C LEU A 517 6.28 -17.14 -3.22
N GLY A 518 5.36 -16.17 -3.17
CA GLY A 518 4.41 -15.86 -4.24
C GLY A 518 5.07 -15.33 -5.52
N THR A 519 6.19 -14.60 -5.40
CA THR A 519 7.00 -14.14 -6.54
C THR A 519 7.58 -15.35 -7.28
N TYR A 520 8.11 -16.33 -6.56
CA TYR A 520 8.57 -17.59 -7.14
C TYR A 520 7.41 -18.44 -7.67
N GLU A 521 6.35 -18.63 -6.88
CA GLU A 521 5.20 -19.47 -7.22
C GLU A 521 4.48 -18.99 -8.48
N ARG A 522 4.45 -17.66 -8.71
CA ARG A 522 3.97 -17.08 -9.97
C ARG A 522 4.68 -17.65 -11.19
N THR A 523 6.00 -17.93 -11.12
CA THR A 523 6.74 -18.54 -12.23
C THR A 523 6.25 -19.96 -12.57
N LEU A 524 5.57 -20.61 -11.63
CA LEU A 524 4.99 -21.94 -11.80
C LEU A 524 3.53 -21.90 -12.26
N THR A 525 2.79 -20.85 -11.89
CA THR A 525 1.33 -20.76 -12.07
C THR A 525 0.91 -19.85 -13.23
N ALA A 526 1.70 -18.82 -13.57
CA ALA A 526 1.37 -17.83 -14.59
C ALA A 526 2.12 -18.08 -15.90
N SER A 527 1.38 -18.19 -17.01
CA SER A 527 1.96 -18.33 -18.35
C SER A 527 2.63 -17.05 -18.88
N SER A 528 2.35 -15.92 -18.24
CA SER A 528 2.91 -14.59 -18.48
C SER A 528 4.24 -14.37 -17.75
N ALA A 529 4.68 -15.29 -16.89
CA ALA A 529 5.97 -15.19 -16.21
C ALA A 529 7.11 -15.73 -17.09
N ALA A 530 8.30 -15.13 -17.01
CA ALA A 530 9.47 -15.62 -17.76
C ALA A 530 10.03 -16.90 -17.11
N PRO A 531 10.08 -18.04 -17.82
CA PRO A 531 10.58 -19.28 -17.25
C PRO A 531 12.06 -19.19 -16.86
N GLY A 532 12.40 -19.59 -15.62
CA GLY A 532 13.77 -19.64 -15.12
C GLY A 532 14.37 -18.31 -14.68
N ALA A 533 13.61 -17.21 -14.72
CA ALA A 533 14.06 -15.88 -14.32
C ALA A 533 14.40 -15.75 -12.82
N LEU A 534 13.87 -16.65 -11.98
CA LEU A 534 14.10 -16.73 -10.54
C LEU A 534 14.58 -18.15 -10.18
N GLY A 535 15.52 -18.67 -10.97
CA GLY A 535 16.13 -19.98 -10.75
C GLY A 535 17.23 -19.96 -9.69
N ASP A 536 17.95 -21.07 -9.59
CA ASP A 536 19.21 -21.13 -8.85
C ASP A 536 20.27 -20.29 -9.57
N GLY A 537 21.00 -19.47 -8.82
CA GLY A 537 22.07 -18.62 -9.31
C GLY A 537 21.63 -17.32 -10.00
N THR A 538 20.48 -16.77 -9.62
CA THR A 538 19.95 -15.51 -10.14
C THR A 538 20.11 -14.30 -9.22
N LEU A 539 20.41 -14.52 -7.93
CA LEU A 539 20.55 -13.48 -6.91
C LEU A 539 21.95 -13.49 -6.29
N ASP A 540 22.33 -12.38 -5.68
CA ASP A 540 23.63 -12.21 -5.01
C ASP A 540 23.53 -12.68 -3.55
N LEU A 541 23.49 -14.01 -3.39
CA LEU A 541 23.35 -14.70 -2.09
C LEU A 541 24.50 -15.68 -1.79
N PRO A 542 24.78 -15.97 -0.51
CA PRO A 542 25.71 -17.05 -0.13
C PRO A 542 25.30 -18.44 -0.64
N GLU A 543 23.99 -18.66 -0.75
CA GLU A 543 23.40 -19.93 -1.18
C GLU A 543 23.40 -20.14 -2.69
N HIS A 544 23.78 -19.13 -3.48
CA HIS A 544 23.83 -19.15 -4.94
C HIS A 544 24.52 -20.42 -5.47
N GLY A 545 23.84 -21.16 -6.34
CA GLY A 545 24.36 -22.36 -6.99
C GLY A 545 24.20 -23.66 -6.18
N ASN A 546 23.29 -23.70 -5.20
CA ASN A 546 23.05 -24.87 -4.34
C ASN A 546 22.00 -25.86 -4.92
N GLY A 547 21.38 -25.54 -6.06
CA GLY A 547 20.30 -26.32 -6.68
C GLY A 547 18.89 -25.98 -6.21
N VAL A 548 18.72 -24.93 -5.40
CA VAL A 548 17.45 -24.36 -4.95
C VAL A 548 17.30 -22.99 -5.61
N PRO A 549 16.10 -22.59 -6.05
CA PRO A 549 15.86 -21.22 -6.50
C PRO A 549 16.28 -20.19 -5.45
N ASP A 550 17.09 -19.20 -5.82
CA ASP A 550 17.73 -18.31 -4.83
C ASP A 550 16.69 -17.51 -4.01
N VAL A 551 15.57 -17.11 -4.63
CA VAL A 551 14.45 -16.45 -3.93
C VAL A 551 13.82 -17.35 -2.85
N LEU A 552 13.84 -18.68 -3.06
CA LEU A 552 13.44 -19.63 -2.03
C LEU A 552 14.51 -19.75 -0.95
N ASP A 553 15.81 -19.73 -1.27
CA ASP A 553 16.85 -19.71 -0.23
C ASP A 553 16.73 -18.47 0.68
N GLU A 554 16.43 -17.31 0.11
CA GLU A 554 16.17 -16.12 0.90
C GLU A 554 14.91 -16.28 1.77
N ALA A 555 13.79 -16.75 1.20
CA ALA A 555 12.58 -17.03 1.97
C ALA A 555 12.78 -18.09 3.07
N ARG A 556 13.65 -19.07 2.83
CA ARG A 556 14.03 -20.11 3.80
C ARG A 556 14.66 -19.50 5.04
N TRP A 557 15.47 -18.45 4.89
CA TRP A 557 16.14 -17.77 6.00
C TRP A 557 15.14 -17.26 7.06
N GLU A 558 14.03 -16.68 6.60
CA GLU A 558 12.95 -16.20 7.46
C GLU A 558 12.08 -17.34 8.01
N LEU A 559 11.74 -18.34 7.17
CA LEU A 559 10.96 -19.51 7.60
C LEU A 559 11.64 -20.31 8.72
N GLU A 560 12.96 -20.50 8.64
CA GLU A 560 13.74 -21.16 9.69
C GLU A 560 13.73 -20.36 10.99
N TRP A 561 13.79 -19.02 10.91
CA TRP A 561 13.65 -18.16 12.09
C TRP A 561 12.24 -18.23 12.69
N MET A 562 11.19 -18.18 11.87
CA MET A 562 9.80 -18.30 12.34
C MET A 562 9.52 -19.62 13.07
N GLN A 563 10.14 -20.73 12.65
CA GLN A 563 10.05 -22.01 13.38
C GLN A 563 10.67 -21.95 14.78
N LYS A 564 11.72 -21.14 14.98
CA LYS A 564 12.35 -20.92 16.29
C LYS A 564 11.49 -20.07 17.22
N MET A 565 10.53 -19.31 16.69
CA MET A 565 9.64 -18.43 17.46
C MET A 565 8.46 -19.17 18.12
N ILE A 566 8.34 -20.49 17.98
CA ILE A 566 7.27 -21.27 18.60
C ILE A 566 7.53 -21.45 20.10
N ALA A 567 6.58 -21.02 20.93
CA ALA A 567 6.64 -21.17 22.38
C ALA A 567 6.67 -22.66 22.78
N PRO A 568 7.72 -23.17 23.46
CA PRO A 568 7.86 -24.59 23.75
C PRO A 568 7.01 -25.06 24.95
N SER A 569 6.64 -24.14 25.84
CA SER A 569 5.95 -24.44 27.10
C SER A 569 5.16 -23.22 27.60
N GLY A 570 4.52 -23.35 28.76
CA GLY A 570 3.76 -22.29 29.40
C GLY A 570 2.32 -22.16 28.89
N GLN A 571 1.69 -21.02 29.20
CA GLN A 571 0.28 -20.76 28.91
C GLN A 571 -0.08 -20.84 27.41
N TYR A 572 0.87 -20.50 26.55
CA TYR A 572 0.69 -20.39 25.10
C TYR A 572 1.58 -21.38 24.33
N ALA A 573 1.89 -22.54 24.92
CA ALA A 573 2.71 -23.57 24.27
C ALA A 573 2.14 -23.95 22.89
N GLY A 574 2.99 -23.93 21.87
CA GLY A 574 2.62 -24.17 20.46
C GLY A 574 2.15 -22.93 19.69
N MET A 575 1.87 -21.81 20.37
CA MET A 575 1.70 -20.51 19.70
C MET A 575 3.05 -19.90 19.35
N VAL A 576 3.04 -18.88 18.50
CA VAL A 576 4.25 -18.20 18.03
C VAL A 576 4.41 -16.84 18.73
N HIS A 577 5.59 -16.59 19.28
CA HIS A 577 5.99 -15.28 19.81
C HIS A 577 5.79 -14.20 18.75
N HIS A 578 5.15 -13.09 19.12
CA HIS A 578 4.78 -12.07 18.16
C HIS A 578 5.99 -11.40 17.48
N LYS A 579 7.05 -11.18 18.26
CA LYS A 579 8.30 -10.52 17.84
C LYS A 579 9.44 -10.80 18.82
N VAL A 580 10.67 -10.60 18.37
CA VAL A 580 11.87 -10.43 19.20
C VAL A 580 12.50 -9.08 18.88
N HIS A 581 12.73 -8.27 19.90
CA HIS A 581 13.27 -6.92 19.73
C HIS A 581 13.98 -6.46 21.01
N ASP A 582 14.52 -5.24 20.96
CA ASP A 582 15.19 -4.56 22.06
C ASP A 582 14.17 -4.12 23.12
N GLU A 583 14.50 -4.15 24.41
CA GLU A 583 13.60 -3.63 25.45
C GLU A 583 13.48 -2.08 25.46
N GLY A 584 14.27 -1.38 24.66
CA GLY A 584 14.20 0.08 24.48
C GLY A 584 14.75 0.50 23.13
N TRP A 585 14.19 1.58 22.56
CA TRP A 585 14.57 2.06 21.24
C TRP A 585 16.03 2.53 21.24
N THR A 586 16.79 2.08 20.25
CA THR A 586 18.16 2.54 19.97
C THR A 586 18.16 3.72 19.00
N GLY A 587 19.19 4.57 19.06
CA GLY A 587 19.32 5.73 18.17
C GLY A 587 20.08 5.42 16.88
N LEU A 588 20.09 6.39 15.96
CA LEU A 588 20.85 6.37 14.71
C LEU A 588 22.23 7.04 14.87
N PRO A 589 23.26 6.60 14.12
CA PRO A 589 23.38 5.29 13.47
C PRO A 589 23.76 4.19 14.47
N LEU A 590 23.47 2.93 14.15
CA LEU A 590 23.86 1.78 14.98
C LEU A 590 23.98 0.51 14.13
N LEU A 591 25.18 -0.07 14.05
CA LEU A 591 25.33 -1.38 13.42
C LEU A 591 24.72 -2.49 14.28
N PRO A 592 24.12 -3.55 13.68
CA PRO A 592 23.50 -4.63 14.43
C PRO A 592 24.41 -5.32 15.46
N ALA A 593 25.70 -5.46 15.16
CA ALA A 593 26.67 -6.08 16.08
C ALA A 593 27.06 -5.19 17.27
N ASN A 594 26.74 -3.89 17.19
CA ASN A 594 27.04 -2.92 18.25
C ASN A 594 25.85 -2.66 19.17
N ASP A 595 24.71 -3.30 18.91
CA ASP A 595 23.49 -3.14 19.70
C ASP A 595 23.68 -3.65 21.14
N PRO A 596 23.57 -2.78 22.16
CA PRO A 596 23.78 -3.17 23.55
C PRO A 596 22.50 -3.60 24.27
N GLN A 597 21.33 -3.48 23.64
CA GLN A 597 20.05 -3.69 24.33
C GLN A 597 19.83 -5.14 24.72
N VAL A 598 19.05 -5.32 25.79
CA VAL A 598 18.49 -6.63 26.12
C VAL A 598 17.46 -6.97 25.04
N ARG A 599 17.59 -8.17 24.48
CA ARG A 599 16.64 -8.73 23.52
C ARG A 599 15.61 -9.54 24.29
N SER A 600 14.34 -9.39 23.94
CA SER A 600 13.25 -10.08 24.62
C SER A 600 12.20 -10.61 23.64
N LEU A 601 11.69 -11.81 23.93
CA LEU A 601 10.55 -12.40 23.22
C LEU A 601 9.26 -11.76 23.73
N ALA A 602 8.51 -11.13 22.83
CA ALA A 602 7.18 -10.64 23.14
C ALA A 602 6.19 -11.80 23.35
N ARG A 603 5.07 -11.54 24.04
CA ARG A 603 4.02 -12.54 24.24
C ARG A 603 3.54 -13.10 22.88
N PRO A 604 3.27 -14.41 22.77
CA PRO A 604 2.64 -14.97 21.58
C PRO A 604 1.34 -14.28 21.21
N SER A 605 1.04 -14.21 19.91
CA SER A 605 -0.23 -13.69 19.40
C SER A 605 -0.87 -14.66 18.40
N THR A 606 -2.20 -14.59 18.28
CA THR A 606 -2.96 -15.38 17.32
C THR A 606 -2.58 -15.02 15.88
N ALA A 607 -2.43 -13.73 15.57
CA ALA A 607 -1.98 -13.26 14.26
C ALA A 607 -0.63 -13.86 13.87
N ALA A 608 0.40 -13.76 14.73
CA ALA A 608 1.72 -14.33 14.48
C ALA A 608 1.66 -15.85 14.28
N THR A 609 0.84 -16.54 15.08
CA THR A 609 0.67 -17.99 14.99
C THR A 609 0.04 -18.41 13.65
N LEU A 610 -0.92 -17.64 13.14
CA LEU A 610 -1.59 -17.90 11.86
C LEU A 610 -0.74 -17.47 10.66
N ASN A 611 0.05 -16.40 10.77
CA ASN A 611 1.04 -16.01 9.77
C ASN A 611 2.01 -17.17 9.52
N VAL A 612 2.60 -17.73 10.59
CA VAL A 612 3.46 -18.93 10.47
C VAL A 612 2.71 -20.14 9.90
N ALA A 613 1.43 -20.32 10.26
CA ALA A 613 0.64 -21.41 9.69
C ALA A 613 0.51 -21.28 8.17
N ALA A 614 0.24 -20.08 7.68
CA ALA A 614 0.08 -19.79 6.26
C ALA A 614 1.38 -19.96 5.49
N VAL A 615 2.45 -19.26 5.89
CA VAL A 615 3.72 -19.26 5.14
C VAL A 615 4.47 -20.58 5.24
N ALA A 616 4.31 -21.33 6.34
CA ALA A 616 4.86 -22.68 6.42
C ALA A 616 4.09 -23.66 5.52
N ALA A 617 2.78 -23.49 5.32
CA ALA A 617 2.04 -24.29 4.35
C ALA A 617 2.50 -23.96 2.91
N GLN A 618 2.61 -22.67 2.57
CA GLN A 618 3.14 -22.24 1.28
C GLN A 618 4.57 -22.73 1.01
N GLY A 619 5.48 -22.54 1.96
CA GLY A 619 6.83 -23.08 1.85
C GLY A 619 6.82 -24.61 1.70
N ALA A 620 5.97 -25.33 2.43
CA ALA A 620 5.94 -26.80 2.35
C ALA A 620 5.59 -27.36 0.97
N ARG A 621 4.78 -26.65 0.15
CA ARG A 621 4.54 -27.07 -1.23
C ARG A 621 5.67 -26.64 -2.18
N LEU A 622 6.26 -25.46 -1.99
CA LEU A 622 7.30 -24.93 -2.87
C LEU A 622 8.67 -25.60 -2.67
N PHE A 623 9.04 -25.94 -1.44
CA PHE A 623 10.28 -26.68 -1.15
C PHE A 623 10.16 -28.18 -1.41
N ARG A 624 8.98 -28.71 -1.73
CA ARG A 624 8.74 -30.16 -1.83
C ARG A 624 9.66 -30.85 -2.85
N GLU A 625 9.99 -30.19 -3.94
CA GLU A 625 10.87 -30.71 -4.99
C GLU A 625 12.36 -30.60 -4.64
N TYR A 626 12.74 -29.58 -3.87
CA TYR A 626 14.13 -29.21 -3.60
C TYR A 626 14.66 -29.79 -2.28
N ASP A 627 13.87 -29.69 -1.21
CA ASP A 627 14.19 -30.21 0.12
C ASP A 627 12.93 -30.82 0.76
N PRO A 628 12.62 -32.11 0.48
CA PRO A 628 11.45 -32.77 1.03
C PRO A 628 11.42 -32.84 2.55
N ALA A 629 12.58 -32.85 3.22
CA ALA A 629 12.67 -32.93 4.68
C ALA A 629 12.31 -31.59 5.32
N PHE A 630 12.81 -30.48 4.76
CA PHE A 630 12.39 -29.14 5.18
C PHE A 630 10.91 -28.91 4.89
N ALA A 631 10.43 -29.32 3.72
CA ALA A 631 9.00 -29.26 3.37
C ALA A 631 8.10 -30.03 4.35
N ASP A 632 8.52 -31.21 4.82
CA ASP A 632 7.81 -31.96 5.86
C ASP A 632 7.83 -31.25 7.22
N SER A 633 8.95 -30.63 7.58
CA SER A 633 9.06 -29.81 8.79
C SER A 633 8.09 -28.63 8.75
N LEU A 634 8.06 -27.90 7.62
CA LEU A 634 7.16 -26.77 7.40
C LEU A 634 5.68 -27.19 7.46
N LEU A 635 5.29 -28.30 6.83
CA LEU A 635 3.90 -28.78 6.90
C LEU A 635 3.50 -29.18 8.33
N ALA A 636 4.41 -29.80 9.09
CA ALA A 636 4.19 -30.11 10.49
C ALA A 636 4.03 -28.84 11.33
N THR A 637 4.89 -27.84 11.12
CA THR A 637 4.77 -26.51 11.71
C THR A 637 3.40 -25.91 11.41
N ALA A 638 3.01 -25.83 10.14
CA ALA A 638 1.76 -25.23 9.70
C ALA A 638 0.52 -25.80 10.41
N ARG A 639 0.46 -27.14 10.51
CA ARG A 639 -0.64 -27.82 11.20
C ARG A 639 -0.64 -27.59 12.70
N SER A 640 0.55 -27.58 13.31
CA SER A 640 0.68 -27.40 14.76
C SER A 640 0.31 -25.99 15.20
N THR A 641 0.73 -24.97 14.45
CA THR A 641 0.42 -23.57 14.75
C THR A 641 -1.04 -23.26 14.42
N TRP A 642 -1.61 -23.81 13.34
CA TRP A 642 -3.06 -23.76 13.09
C TRP A 642 -3.87 -24.31 14.28
N ALA A 643 -3.50 -25.50 14.79
CA ALA A 643 -4.16 -26.09 15.92
C ALA A 643 -4.02 -25.25 17.21
N ALA A 644 -2.85 -24.63 17.43
CA ALA A 644 -2.63 -23.73 18.55
C ALA A 644 -3.47 -22.44 18.44
N ALA A 645 -3.57 -21.86 17.24
CA ALA A 645 -4.42 -20.69 16.99
C ALA A 645 -5.90 -20.99 17.25
N LEU A 646 -6.41 -22.16 16.85
CA LEU A 646 -7.77 -22.58 17.18
C LEU A 646 -8.01 -22.75 18.70
N ALA A 647 -6.99 -23.17 19.45
CA ALA A 647 -7.06 -23.25 20.91
C ALA A 647 -7.00 -21.87 21.59
N HIS A 648 -6.37 -20.90 20.93
CA HIS A 648 -6.16 -19.54 21.43
C HIS A 648 -6.53 -18.48 20.36
N PRO A 649 -7.82 -18.34 20.00
CA PRO A 649 -8.23 -17.57 18.83
C PRO A 649 -8.28 -16.05 19.04
N ALA A 650 -8.00 -15.56 20.25
CA ALA A 650 -8.18 -14.16 20.62
C ALA A 650 -7.06 -13.67 21.56
N VAL A 651 -5.80 -13.96 21.21
CA VAL A 651 -4.61 -13.44 21.89
C VAL A 651 -3.97 -12.39 20.99
N TYR A 652 -4.27 -11.13 21.27
CA TYR A 652 -3.85 -10.02 20.42
C TYR A 652 -2.54 -9.39 20.92
N ALA A 653 -1.78 -8.84 19.96
CA ALA A 653 -0.71 -7.90 20.27
C ALA A 653 -1.34 -6.54 20.56
N PRO A 654 -1.02 -5.87 21.68
CA PRO A 654 -1.57 -4.56 22.01
C PRO A 654 -0.73 -3.44 21.38
N ALA A 655 -1.36 -2.35 20.93
CA ALA A 655 -0.68 -1.15 20.43
C ALA A 655 0.40 -0.62 21.38
N ALA A 656 0.15 -0.68 22.69
CA ALA A 656 1.10 -0.26 23.73
C ALA A 656 2.42 -1.05 23.73
N ALA A 657 2.47 -2.24 23.14
CA ALA A 657 3.71 -3.01 22.98
C ALA A 657 4.66 -2.39 21.92
N GLY A 658 4.25 -1.33 21.21
CA GLY A 658 5.10 -0.53 20.34
C GLY A 658 5.93 0.55 21.06
N ALA A 659 5.62 0.82 22.34
CA ALA A 659 6.26 1.91 23.07
C ALA A 659 7.73 1.62 23.46
N ASP A 660 8.09 0.34 23.57
CA ASP A 660 9.37 -0.12 24.14
C ASP A 660 10.21 -0.85 23.08
N GLY A 661 11.03 -0.13 22.31
CA GLY A 661 12.15 -0.72 21.53
C GLY A 661 11.80 -1.59 20.33
N GLY A 662 10.57 -1.57 19.85
CA GLY A 662 10.19 -2.21 18.58
C GLY A 662 8.73 -1.99 18.22
N GLY A 663 8.41 -1.98 16.93
CA GLY A 663 7.06 -1.73 16.38
C GLY A 663 5.97 -2.64 16.98
N ALA A 664 4.76 -2.11 17.14
CA ALA A 664 3.68 -2.86 17.79
C ALA A 664 3.18 -4.03 16.93
N TYR A 665 3.02 -3.79 15.62
CA TYR A 665 2.30 -4.68 14.69
C TYR A 665 1.00 -5.23 15.30
N ASP A 666 0.29 -4.35 15.99
CA ASP A 666 -0.93 -4.72 16.70
C ASP A 666 -2.06 -4.98 15.73
N ASP A 667 -2.75 -6.08 15.97
CA ASP A 667 -3.98 -6.41 15.29
C ASP A 667 -4.93 -7.09 16.28
N SER A 668 -6.19 -6.67 16.23
CA SER A 668 -7.29 -7.18 17.06
C SER A 668 -8.36 -7.90 16.25
N VAL A 669 -8.16 -8.03 14.93
CA VAL A 669 -9.10 -8.64 13.98
C VAL A 669 -8.39 -9.74 13.21
N VAL A 670 -8.26 -10.91 13.82
CA VAL A 670 -7.49 -12.02 13.22
C VAL A 670 -8.26 -12.91 12.23
N THR A 671 -9.41 -12.43 11.74
CA THR A 671 -10.33 -13.27 10.94
C THR A 671 -9.82 -13.55 9.54
N ASP A 672 -9.05 -12.61 9.00
CA ASP A 672 -8.37 -12.68 7.72
C ASP A 672 -7.12 -13.55 7.78
N GLU A 673 -6.34 -13.54 8.87
CA GLU A 673 -5.25 -14.51 9.08
C GLU A 673 -5.80 -15.93 9.15
N PHE A 674 -6.94 -16.14 9.81
CA PHE A 674 -7.59 -17.45 9.85
C PHE A 674 -8.01 -17.90 8.45
N TYR A 675 -8.54 -16.98 7.64
CA TYR A 675 -8.91 -17.26 6.25
C TYR A 675 -7.68 -17.58 5.39
N TRP A 676 -6.62 -16.76 5.48
CA TRP A 676 -5.38 -16.95 4.74
C TRP A 676 -4.67 -18.25 5.12
N ALA A 677 -4.48 -18.53 6.41
CA ALA A 677 -3.86 -19.78 6.85
C ALA A 677 -4.64 -21.02 6.40
N ALA A 678 -5.99 -20.96 6.45
CA ALA A 678 -6.83 -22.05 5.94
C ALA A 678 -6.71 -22.22 4.42
N ALA A 679 -6.60 -21.12 3.67
CA ALA A 679 -6.37 -21.14 2.22
C ALA A 679 -5.05 -21.84 1.90
N GLU A 680 -3.94 -21.44 2.52
CA GLU A 680 -2.63 -22.05 2.27
C GLU A 680 -2.57 -23.53 2.67
N LEU A 681 -3.17 -23.89 3.82
CA LEU A 681 -3.28 -25.27 4.25
C LEU A 681 -4.13 -26.11 3.28
N PHE A 682 -5.23 -25.55 2.76
CA PHE A 682 -6.04 -26.22 1.74
C PHE A 682 -5.25 -26.41 0.44
N LEU A 683 -4.63 -25.36 -0.10
CA LEU A 683 -3.83 -25.44 -1.33
C LEU A 683 -2.68 -26.45 -1.23
N THR A 684 -2.09 -26.57 -0.04
CA THR A 684 -0.97 -27.49 0.22
C THR A 684 -1.41 -28.94 0.43
N THR A 685 -2.61 -29.18 0.97
CA THR A 685 -3.00 -30.51 1.48
C THR A 685 -4.23 -31.12 0.81
N GLY A 686 -5.12 -30.30 0.26
CA GLY A 686 -6.42 -30.70 -0.28
C GLY A 686 -7.41 -31.23 0.77
N GLU A 687 -7.20 -30.99 2.07
CA GLU A 687 -8.06 -31.54 3.12
C GLU A 687 -9.39 -30.78 3.28
N ASP A 688 -10.50 -31.53 3.31
CA ASP A 688 -11.88 -31.04 3.47
C ASP A 688 -12.03 -30.07 4.67
N ALA A 689 -11.29 -30.27 5.76
CA ALA A 689 -11.42 -29.44 6.96
C ALA A 689 -11.02 -27.97 6.70
N PHE A 690 -9.95 -27.76 5.93
CA PHE A 690 -9.47 -26.42 5.57
C PHE A 690 -10.34 -25.81 4.47
N GLU A 691 -10.74 -26.63 3.48
CA GLU A 691 -11.71 -26.24 2.46
C GLU A 691 -13.01 -25.70 3.09
N GLN A 692 -13.59 -26.44 4.03
CA GLN A 692 -14.82 -26.01 4.72
C GLN A 692 -14.60 -24.74 5.55
N PHE A 693 -13.42 -24.56 6.15
CA PHE A 693 -13.10 -23.33 6.87
C PHE A 693 -13.05 -22.13 5.92
N VAL A 694 -12.36 -22.27 4.78
CA VAL A 694 -12.33 -21.26 3.71
C VAL A 694 -13.75 -20.92 3.27
N LEU A 695 -14.54 -21.91 2.85
CA LEU A 695 -15.89 -21.69 2.30
C LEU A 695 -16.89 -21.07 3.29
N THR A 696 -16.68 -21.26 4.60
CA THR A 696 -17.55 -20.72 5.65
C THR A 696 -17.04 -19.43 6.28
N SER A 697 -15.81 -19.02 5.96
CA SER A 697 -15.24 -17.77 6.43
C SER A 697 -16.00 -16.58 5.84
N PRO A 698 -16.34 -15.54 6.65
CA PRO A 698 -16.91 -14.30 6.12
C PRO A 698 -16.03 -13.64 5.06
N GLN A 699 -14.70 -13.80 5.18
CA GLN A 699 -13.71 -13.24 4.26
C GLN A 699 -13.79 -13.86 2.87
N HIS A 700 -14.35 -15.07 2.73
CA HIS A 700 -14.49 -15.76 1.45
C HIS A 700 -15.52 -15.12 0.51
N THR A 701 -16.42 -14.30 1.04
CA THR A 701 -17.38 -13.53 0.22
C THR A 701 -17.30 -12.02 0.42
N ALA A 702 -16.48 -11.56 1.37
CA ALA A 702 -16.23 -10.15 1.59
C ALA A 702 -15.44 -9.55 0.42
N ASP A 703 -15.55 -8.23 0.27
CA ASP A 703 -14.62 -7.46 -0.54
C ASP A 703 -13.33 -7.28 0.25
N VAL A 704 -12.26 -7.94 -0.20
CA VAL A 704 -10.93 -7.94 0.42
C VAL A 704 -9.93 -7.07 -0.36
N PHE A 705 -10.37 -6.43 -1.45
CA PHE A 705 -9.57 -5.57 -2.31
C PHE A 705 -10.11 -4.14 -2.24
N THR A 706 -10.00 -3.55 -1.04
CA THR A 706 -10.53 -2.20 -0.79
C THR A 706 -9.65 -1.12 -1.43
N PRO A 707 -10.14 0.12 -1.58
CA PRO A 707 -9.31 1.23 -2.06
C PRO A 707 -8.09 1.56 -1.19
N ASP A 708 -8.11 1.16 0.10
CA ASP A 708 -6.98 1.29 1.03
C ASP A 708 -5.90 0.22 0.77
N GLY A 709 -6.18 -0.77 -0.07
CA GLY A 709 -5.31 -1.90 -0.36
C GLY A 709 -5.28 -2.92 0.77
N PHE A 710 -4.23 -3.74 0.78
CA PHE A 710 -3.95 -4.71 1.84
C PHE A 710 -2.54 -4.49 2.40
N ASN A 711 -2.30 -4.94 3.64
CA ASN A 711 -1.04 -4.75 4.37
C ASN A 711 -0.84 -5.87 5.41
N TRP A 712 0.18 -5.75 6.25
CA TRP A 712 0.54 -6.76 7.26
C TRP A 712 -0.58 -7.10 8.26
N GLY A 713 -1.52 -6.18 8.51
CA GLY A 713 -2.66 -6.36 9.42
C GLY A 713 -3.99 -6.56 8.68
N SER A 714 -3.95 -6.84 7.38
CA SER A 714 -5.13 -7.11 6.56
C SER A 714 -4.75 -8.07 5.43
N VAL A 715 -4.67 -9.37 5.73
CA VAL A 715 -3.98 -10.38 4.90
C VAL A 715 -4.91 -11.31 4.11
N ALA A 716 -6.23 -11.08 4.14
CA ALA A 716 -7.19 -11.89 3.39
C ALA A 716 -6.94 -11.86 1.88
N ALA A 717 -6.39 -10.76 1.36
CA ALA A 717 -6.01 -10.62 -0.04
C ALA A 717 -4.99 -11.67 -0.47
N LEU A 718 -4.00 -12.01 0.38
CA LEU A 718 -3.00 -13.04 0.08
C LEU A 718 -3.67 -14.40 -0.17
N GLY A 719 -4.49 -14.87 0.77
CA GLY A 719 -5.22 -16.12 0.61
C GLY A 719 -6.20 -16.10 -0.58
N ARG A 720 -6.78 -14.94 -0.90
CA ARG A 720 -7.67 -14.81 -2.06
C ARG A 720 -6.91 -14.94 -3.39
N ILE A 721 -5.75 -14.29 -3.48
CA ILE A 721 -4.85 -14.34 -4.65
C ILE A 721 -4.35 -15.76 -4.87
N ASP A 722 -3.88 -16.43 -3.83
CA ASP A 722 -3.32 -17.77 -3.93
C ASP A 722 -4.40 -18.80 -4.27
N LEU A 723 -5.62 -18.68 -3.70
CA LEU A 723 -6.76 -19.52 -4.12
C LEU A 723 -7.13 -19.32 -5.59
N ALA A 724 -6.97 -18.11 -6.13
CA ALA A 724 -7.30 -17.81 -7.53
C ALA A 724 -6.26 -18.34 -8.51
N THR A 725 -4.98 -18.39 -8.11
CA THR A 725 -3.84 -18.64 -9.00
C THR A 725 -3.28 -20.06 -8.87
N VAL A 726 -3.25 -20.64 -7.66
CA VAL A 726 -2.74 -21.99 -7.42
C VAL A 726 -3.82 -23.02 -7.78
N PRO A 727 -3.53 -23.98 -8.69
CA PRO A 727 -4.52 -24.98 -9.10
C PRO A 727 -5.06 -25.80 -7.92
N SER A 728 -6.39 -25.85 -7.76
CA SER A 728 -7.07 -26.62 -6.72
C SER A 728 -8.49 -27.02 -7.15
N ASP A 729 -9.10 -27.94 -6.40
CA ASP A 729 -10.49 -28.39 -6.60
C ASP A 729 -11.51 -27.57 -5.77
N LEU A 730 -11.17 -26.33 -5.39
CA LEU A 730 -12.04 -25.47 -4.57
C LEU A 730 -13.41 -25.24 -5.25
N PRO A 731 -14.53 -25.53 -4.57
CA PRO A 731 -15.86 -25.17 -5.06
C PRO A 731 -15.99 -23.65 -5.21
N GLY A 732 -16.47 -23.19 -6.36
CA GLY A 732 -16.66 -21.75 -6.63
C GLY A 732 -15.37 -21.02 -7.01
N LEU A 733 -14.36 -21.73 -7.53
CA LEU A 733 -13.09 -21.14 -7.97
C LEU A 733 -13.28 -20.01 -9.01
N ASP A 734 -14.27 -20.10 -9.89
CA ASP A 734 -14.56 -19.06 -10.88
C ASP A 734 -15.02 -17.75 -10.21
N GLU A 735 -15.83 -17.84 -9.14
CA GLU A 735 -16.23 -16.68 -8.33
C GLU A 735 -15.05 -16.08 -7.56
N VAL A 736 -14.13 -16.93 -7.08
CA VAL A 736 -12.88 -16.47 -6.45
C VAL A 736 -12.03 -15.67 -7.43
N LYS A 737 -11.79 -16.20 -8.63
CA LYS A 737 -11.07 -15.50 -9.71
C LYS A 737 -11.77 -14.20 -10.10
N ALA A 738 -13.09 -14.23 -10.25
CA ALA A 738 -13.88 -13.05 -10.57
C ALA A 738 -13.77 -11.95 -9.50
N SER A 739 -13.65 -12.31 -8.21
CA SER A 739 -13.44 -11.31 -7.15
C SER A 739 -12.09 -10.60 -7.23
N VAL A 740 -11.02 -11.29 -7.65
CA VAL A 740 -9.70 -10.67 -7.86
C VAL A 740 -9.77 -9.68 -9.02
N VAL A 741 -10.38 -10.10 -10.13
CA VAL A 741 -10.58 -9.25 -11.31
C VAL A 741 -11.43 -8.02 -10.96
N ALA A 742 -12.49 -8.18 -10.15
CA ALA A 742 -13.32 -7.05 -9.72
C ALA A 742 -12.55 -6.06 -8.82
N GLY A 743 -11.67 -6.55 -7.94
CA GLY A 743 -10.76 -5.69 -7.16
C GLY A 743 -9.80 -4.91 -8.05
N ALA A 744 -9.19 -5.60 -9.03
CA ALA A 744 -8.32 -5.00 -10.03
C ALA A 744 -9.04 -3.93 -10.87
N ASP A 745 -10.29 -4.17 -11.30
CA ASP A 745 -11.12 -3.17 -11.98
C ASP A 745 -11.32 -1.90 -11.14
N GLY A 746 -11.47 -2.06 -9.82
CA GLY A 746 -11.49 -0.96 -8.86
C GLY A 746 -10.21 -0.13 -8.91
N TYR A 747 -9.04 -0.77 -8.87
CA TYR A 747 -7.75 -0.09 -8.95
C TYR A 747 -7.48 0.56 -10.30
N VAL A 748 -7.88 -0.04 -11.43
CA VAL A 748 -7.83 0.59 -12.76
C VAL A 748 -8.69 1.86 -12.77
N ALA A 749 -9.90 1.81 -12.20
CA ALA A 749 -10.78 2.96 -12.12
C ALA A 749 -10.19 4.08 -11.23
N SER A 750 -9.56 3.72 -10.11
CA SER A 750 -8.82 4.66 -9.26
C SER A 750 -7.67 5.32 -10.02
N GLN A 751 -6.85 4.52 -10.73
CA GLN A 751 -5.73 5.03 -11.51
C GLN A 751 -6.15 6.04 -12.58
N ALA A 752 -7.24 5.77 -13.29
CA ALA A 752 -7.78 6.67 -14.30
C ALA A 752 -8.29 8.01 -13.72
N ALA A 753 -8.53 8.09 -12.41
CA ALA A 753 -8.98 9.30 -11.74
C ALA A 753 -7.82 10.18 -11.22
N HIS A 754 -6.59 9.67 -11.19
CA HIS A 754 -5.39 10.39 -10.72
C HIS A 754 -4.51 10.79 -11.90
N ALA A 755 -4.21 12.07 -12.04
CA ALA A 755 -3.42 12.56 -13.18
C ALA A 755 -1.95 12.09 -13.14
N PHE A 756 -1.48 11.67 -11.97
CA PHE A 756 -0.17 11.05 -11.75
C PHE A 756 -0.16 9.53 -11.90
N GLY A 757 -1.30 8.88 -12.20
CA GLY A 757 -1.35 7.44 -12.45
C GLY A 757 -1.18 6.55 -11.21
N SER A 758 -1.42 7.07 -10.01
CA SER A 758 -1.43 6.28 -8.77
C SER A 758 -2.64 5.35 -8.70
N VAL A 759 -2.42 4.09 -8.35
CA VAL A 759 -3.48 3.09 -8.07
C VAL A 759 -4.00 3.15 -6.63
N TYR A 760 -3.42 4.00 -5.78
CA TYR A 760 -3.79 4.13 -4.37
C TYR A 760 -4.72 5.32 -4.16
N SER A 761 -5.96 5.03 -3.76
CA SER A 761 -7.03 6.01 -3.61
C SER A 761 -7.88 5.72 -2.37
N PRO A 762 -7.28 5.84 -1.17
CA PRO A 762 -7.94 5.51 0.09
C PRO A 762 -9.24 6.31 0.26
N ALA A 763 -10.26 5.69 0.84
CA ALA A 763 -11.59 6.31 0.95
C ALA A 763 -11.60 7.56 1.84
N SER A 764 -10.66 7.65 2.79
CA SER A 764 -10.44 8.82 3.65
C SER A 764 -9.85 10.02 2.89
N GLY A 765 -9.25 9.79 1.71
CA GLY A 765 -8.40 10.74 1.01
C GLY A 765 -7.04 10.96 1.68
N GLN A 766 -6.75 10.33 2.82
CA GLN A 766 -5.49 10.45 3.54
C GLN A 766 -4.57 9.29 3.20
N TYR A 767 -3.28 9.59 2.98
CA TYR A 767 -2.26 8.58 2.77
C TYR A 767 -1.68 8.16 4.12
N ALA A 768 -1.63 6.86 4.39
CA ALA A 768 -1.11 6.31 5.63
C ALA A 768 0.39 6.01 5.55
N TRP A 769 1.01 5.70 6.69
CA TRP A 769 2.37 5.16 6.75
C TRP A 769 2.49 3.93 5.86
N GLY A 770 3.45 3.94 4.93
CA GLY A 770 3.67 2.84 3.98
C GLY A 770 2.79 2.93 2.73
N SER A 771 2.31 4.13 2.37
CA SER A 771 1.46 4.31 1.18
C SER A 771 2.12 3.84 -0.12
N SER A 772 3.45 3.92 -0.26
CA SER A 772 4.18 3.32 -1.39
C SER A 772 4.02 1.80 -1.44
N SER A 773 3.97 1.13 -0.29
CA SER A 773 3.67 -0.30 -0.21
C SER A 773 2.21 -0.59 -0.53
N SER A 774 1.27 0.27 -0.12
CA SER A 774 -0.14 0.14 -0.56
C SER A 774 -0.28 0.26 -2.08
N VAL A 775 0.48 1.16 -2.72
CA VAL A 775 0.59 1.22 -4.19
C VAL A 775 1.12 -0.12 -4.72
N ALA A 776 2.26 -0.61 -4.23
CA ALA A 776 2.85 -1.86 -4.69
C ALA A 776 1.91 -3.07 -4.50
N ASN A 777 1.23 -3.18 -3.36
CA ASN A 777 0.26 -4.25 -3.10
C ASN A 777 -0.95 -4.18 -4.04
N ASN A 778 -1.45 -2.98 -4.36
CA ASN A 778 -2.51 -2.84 -5.36
C ASN A 778 -2.02 -3.26 -6.77
N LEU A 779 -0.75 -2.98 -7.10
CA LEU A 779 -0.12 -3.44 -8.34
C LEU A 779 0.03 -4.97 -8.39
N VAL A 780 0.25 -5.65 -7.25
CA VAL A 780 0.21 -7.12 -7.17
C VAL A 780 -1.16 -7.64 -7.62
N VAL A 781 -2.26 -7.06 -7.13
CA VAL A 781 -3.62 -7.48 -7.51
C VAL A 781 -3.88 -7.29 -9.01
N LEU A 782 -3.43 -6.16 -9.57
CA LEU A 782 -3.50 -5.89 -11.01
C LEU A 782 -2.69 -6.92 -11.81
N GLY A 783 -1.45 -7.20 -11.40
CA GLY A 783 -0.62 -8.21 -12.05
C GLY A 783 -1.26 -9.61 -12.02
N VAL A 784 -1.84 -10.01 -10.89
CA VAL A 784 -2.57 -11.28 -10.77
C VAL A 784 -3.81 -11.29 -11.68
N ALA A 785 -4.56 -10.19 -11.76
CA ALA A 785 -5.69 -10.10 -12.69
C ALA A 785 -5.25 -10.24 -14.16
N TYR A 786 -4.08 -9.70 -14.53
CA TYR A 786 -3.47 -9.98 -15.84
C TYR A 786 -3.17 -11.47 -16.02
N ASP A 787 -2.54 -12.11 -15.04
CA ASP A 787 -2.19 -13.53 -15.14
C ASP A 787 -3.44 -14.44 -15.26
N LEU A 788 -4.55 -14.06 -14.61
CA LEU A 788 -5.82 -14.78 -14.67
C LEU A 788 -6.58 -14.60 -15.99
N THR A 789 -6.50 -13.41 -16.60
CA THR A 789 -7.40 -13.01 -17.71
C THR A 789 -6.69 -12.85 -19.05
N GLY A 790 -5.40 -12.50 -19.03
CA GLY A 790 -4.65 -12.02 -20.19
C GLY A 790 -5.05 -10.62 -20.66
N ASP A 791 -5.89 -9.88 -19.91
CA ASP A 791 -6.31 -8.53 -20.28
C ASP A 791 -5.18 -7.52 -20.02
N VAL A 792 -4.61 -7.00 -21.11
CA VAL A 792 -3.50 -6.04 -21.10
C VAL A 792 -3.81 -4.74 -20.37
N THR A 793 -5.08 -4.44 -20.10
CA THR A 793 -5.44 -3.28 -19.27
C THR A 793 -4.73 -3.35 -17.93
N TYR A 794 -4.70 -4.54 -17.30
CA TYR A 794 -4.09 -4.70 -15.99
C TYR A 794 -2.57 -4.62 -16.04
N SER A 795 -1.90 -5.27 -17.01
CA SER A 795 -0.44 -5.19 -17.12
C SER A 795 0.03 -3.76 -17.43
N ARG A 796 -0.73 -3.02 -18.25
CA ARG A 796 -0.48 -1.60 -18.51
C ARG A 796 -0.70 -0.74 -17.27
N SER A 797 -1.73 -1.03 -16.47
CA SER A 797 -1.93 -0.36 -15.18
C SER A 797 -0.79 -0.62 -14.21
N VAL A 798 -0.18 -1.82 -14.22
CA VAL A 798 1.02 -2.10 -13.42
C VAL A 798 2.20 -1.23 -13.88
N LEU A 799 2.47 -1.16 -15.19
CA LEU A 799 3.52 -0.32 -15.76
C LEU A 799 3.32 1.17 -15.43
N GLU A 800 2.09 1.69 -15.61
CA GLU A 800 1.78 3.09 -15.25
C GLU A 800 1.87 3.35 -13.74
N GLY A 801 1.58 2.35 -12.89
CA GLY A 801 1.76 2.46 -11.45
C GLY A 801 3.24 2.51 -11.03
N MET A 802 4.13 1.85 -11.79
CA MET A 802 5.58 2.02 -11.61
C MET A 802 6.04 3.42 -11.95
N ASP A 803 5.41 4.12 -12.91
CA ASP A 803 5.72 5.53 -13.19
C ASP A 803 5.55 6.38 -11.93
N TYR A 804 4.47 6.17 -11.17
CA TYR A 804 4.24 6.88 -9.91
C TYR A 804 5.34 6.62 -8.87
N LEU A 805 5.76 5.36 -8.70
CA LEU A 805 6.81 5.00 -7.75
C LEU A 805 8.19 5.52 -8.18
N LEU A 806 8.40 5.73 -9.49
CA LEU A 806 9.68 6.12 -10.09
C LEU A 806 9.70 7.59 -10.55
N GLY A 807 8.87 8.46 -9.98
CA GLY A 807 9.01 9.92 -10.14
C GLY A 807 7.88 10.64 -10.87
N ARG A 808 6.91 9.94 -11.47
CA ARG A 808 5.67 10.57 -11.99
C ARG A 808 4.68 10.79 -10.84
N ASN A 809 5.06 11.62 -9.89
CA ASN A 809 4.23 12.03 -8.76
C ASN A 809 4.41 13.54 -8.49
N GLY A 810 3.62 14.09 -7.56
CA GLY A 810 3.63 15.54 -7.28
C GLY A 810 4.98 16.06 -6.81
N LEU A 811 5.78 15.22 -6.15
CA LEU A 811 7.10 15.55 -5.62
C LEU A 811 8.23 15.38 -6.64
N ASN A 812 7.96 14.75 -7.80
CA ASN A 812 8.98 14.38 -8.77
C ASN A 812 10.10 13.52 -8.13
N GLN A 813 9.70 12.58 -7.29
CA GLN A 813 10.59 11.78 -6.45
C GLN A 813 10.43 10.32 -6.82
N SER A 814 11.53 9.63 -7.15
CA SER A 814 11.50 8.16 -7.10
C SER A 814 11.59 7.70 -5.65
N TYR A 815 10.65 6.87 -5.22
CA TYR A 815 10.65 6.27 -3.89
C TYR A 815 11.54 5.02 -3.80
N VAL A 816 12.17 4.62 -4.92
CA VAL A 816 13.05 3.46 -5.00
C VAL A 816 14.50 3.93 -5.09
N THR A 817 15.32 3.55 -4.11
CA THR A 817 16.73 3.94 -4.03
C THR A 817 17.52 3.48 -5.25
N GLY A 818 18.42 4.33 -5.75
CA GLY A 818 19.25 4.04 -6.92
C GLY A 818 18.53 4.03 -8.28
N TRP A 819 17.21 4.22 -8.32
CA TRP A 819 16.41 4.16 -9.54
C TRP A 819 15.74 5.51 -9.83
N GLY A 820 16.23 6.24 -10.85
CA GLY A 820 15.79 7.59 -11.24
C GLY A 820 16.78 8.69 -10.84
N GLU A 821 16.72 9.88 -11.47
CA GLU A 821 17.70 10.95 -11.22
C GLU A 821 17.58 11.57 -9.82
N VAL A 822 16.39 11.53 -9.21
CA VAL A 822 16.17 11.89 -7.82
C VAL A 822 15.40 10.75 -7.17
N ALA A 823 16.19 9.77 -6.73
CA ALA A 823 15.76 8.63 -5.94
C ALA A 823 15.86 8.91 -4.45
N SER A 824 15.04 8.20 -3.66
CA SER A 824 15.19 8.16 -2.20
C SER A 824 16.62 7.73 -1.89
N HIS A 825 17.26 8.39 -0.93
CA HIS A 825 18.63 8.03 -0.55
C HIS A 825 18.89 8.18 0.96
N GLN A 826 17.98 8.78 1.73
CA GLN A 826 18.16 8.93 3.18
C GLN A 826 17.08 8.18 3.95
N GLN A 827 16.82 6.93 3.57
CA GLN A 827 15.81 6.12 4.25
C GLN A 827 16.17 5.92 5.74
N HIS A 828 15.18 6.01 6.63
CA HIS A 828 15.37 5.81 8.07
C HIS A 828 15.90 4.39 8.34
N SER A 829 17.20 4.28 8.61
CA SER A 829 17.87 3.03 8.90
C SER A 829 19.03 3.22 9.86
N ARG A 830 19.15 2.34 10.85
CA ARG A 830 20.30 2.33 11.77
C ARG A 830 21.61 1.99 11.07
N TRP A 831 21.56 1.18 10.01
CA TRP A 831 22.74 0.76 9.28
C TRP A 831 23.00 1.63 8.05
N PHE A 832 21.99 1.86 7.21
CA PHE A 832 22.11 2.65 5.97
C PHE A 832 22.05 4.15 6.27
N ALA A 833 23.07 4.65 6.97
CA ALA A 833 23.06 5.94 7.60
C ALA A 833 24.20 6.85 7.13
N HIS A 834 24.54 6.78 5.84
CA HIS A 834 25.59 7.61 5.23
C HIS A 834 25.42 9.10 5.50
N SER A 835 24.17 9.59 5.46
CA SER A 835 23.83 10.99 5.76
C SER A 835 24.20 11.41 7.19
N LEU A 836 24.35 10.47 8.12
CA LEU A 836 24.83 10.72 9.49
C LEU A 836 26.31 10.40 9.65
N ASP A 837 26.79 9.31 9.07
CA ASP A 837 28.21 8.92 9.10
C ASP A 837 28.66 8.52 7.69
N PRO A 838 29.49 9.33 7.02
CA PRO A 838 29.98 9.02 5.68
C PRO A 838 30.75 7.69 5.55
N GLY A 839 31.16 7.09 6.68
CA GLY A 839 31.76 5.76 6.72
C GLY A 839 30.76 4.59 6.63
N LEU A 840 29.45 4.87 6.69
CA LEU A 840 28.37 3.90 6.51
C LEU A 840 27.79 3.98 5.09
N PRO A 841 27.20 2.90 4.57
CA PRO A 841 26.62 2.90 3.23
C PRO A 841 25.29 3.67 3.16
N GLU A 842 24.96 4.11 1.96
CA GLU A 842 23.59 4.52 1.60
C GLU A 842 22.67 3.28 1.54
N PRO A 843 21.34 3.44 1.59
CA PRO A 843 20.42 2.34 1.34
C PRO A 843 20.76 1.66 0.00
N PRO A 844 20.72 0.32 -0.06
CA PRO A 844 21.03 -0.42 -1.28
C PRO A 844 20.06 -0.03 -2.39
N ALA A 845 20.49 -0.09 -3.64
CA ALA A 845 19.57 0.11 -4.77
C ALA A 845 18.40 -0.87 -4.69
N GLY A 846 17.20 -0.44 -5.11
CA GLY A 846 16.01 -1.28 -5.10
C GLY A 846 15.27 -1.36 -3.76
N SER A 847 15.60 -0.53 -2.76
CA SER A 847 14.81 -0.42 -1.54
C SER A 847 13.69 0.62 -1.63
N LEU A 848 12.50 0.26 -1.13
CA LEU A 848 11.30 1.08 -1.22
C LEU A 848 11.13 1.94 0.04
N ALA A 849 11.04 3.25 -0.14
CA ALA A 849 10.66 4.17 0.91
C ALA A 849 9.17 4.03 1.26
N GLY A 850 8.80 4.32 2.51
CA GLY A 850 7.41 4.26 2.97
C GLY A 850 6.43 5.11 2.15
N GLY A 851 6.90 6.23 1.61
CA GLY A 851 6.13 7.14 0.78
C GLY A 851 5.33 8.17 1.57
N PRO A 852 4.49 8.96 0.88
CA PRO A 852 3.75 10.04 1.51
C PRO A 852 2.84 9.55 2.64
N ASN A 853 2.85 10.27 3.75
CA ASN A 853 2.01 9.99 4.91
C ASN A 853 1.35 11.29 5.37
N SER A 854 0.05 11.44 5.09
CA SER A 854 -0.76 12.58 5.53
C SER A 854 -1.58 12.27 6.78
N PHE A 855 -1.39 11.10 7.39
CA PHE A 855 -2.04 10.72 8.64
C PHE A 855 -1.21 11.18 9.83
N THR A 856 -1.52 12.39 10.32
CA THR A 856 -0.75 13.09 11.36
C THR A 856 -0.60 12.31 12.67
N GLY A 857 -1.51 11.39 12.97
CA GLY A 857 -1.43 10.51 14.15
C GLY A 857 -0.24 9.55 14.15
N THR A 858 0.42 9.37 13.01
CA THR A 858 1.64 8.54 12.87
C THR A 858 2.90 9.34 12.60
N TRP A 859 2.81 10.68 12.54
CA TRP A 859 3.95 11.51 12.19
C TRP A 859 5.05 11.47 13.24
N ASP A 860 6.27 11.32 12.76
CA ASP A 860 7.49 11.56 13.51
C ASP A 860 7.68 13.07 13.81
N PRO A 861 8.53 13.44 14.79
CA PRO A 861 8.81 14.84 15.11
C PRO A 861 9.33 15.64 13.91
N THR A 862 10.07 15.02 12.98
CA THR A 862 10.54 15.69 11.77
C THR A 862 9.34 16.15 10.94
N MET A 863 8.46 15.22 10.57
CA MET A 863 7.22 15.49 9.83
C MET A 863 6.35 16.55 10.53
N GLN A 864 6.16 16.44 11.85
CA GLN A 864 5.38 17.41 12.63
C GLN A 864 5.97 18.82 12.60
N SER A 865 7.30 18.93 12.70
CA SER A 865 8.01 20.21 12.68
C SER A 865 8.09 20.82 11.27
N THR A 866 8.07 20.00 10.22
CA THR A 866 8.16 20.45 8.83
C THR A 866 6.79 20.83 8.27
N PHE A 867 5.77 19.99 8.45
CA PHE A 867 4.43 20.19 7.88
C PHE A 867 3.47 20.83 8.90
N THR A 868 3.84 21.98 9.46
CA THR A 868 3.07 22.69 10.49
C THR A 868 1.68 23.13 10.05
N GLN A 869 1.48 23.35 8.74
CA GLN A 869 0.19 23.71 8.12
C GLN A 869 -0.51 22.51 7.46
N GLY A 870 0.01 21.30 7.64
CA GLY A 870 -0.38 20.13 6.86
C GLY A 870 0.24 20.12 5.46
N CYS A 871 -0.17 19.15 4.67
CA CYS A 871 0.26 18.94 3.28
C CYS A 871 -0.83 18.19 2.52
N ALA A 872 -0.86 18.34 1.19
CA ALA A 872 -1.71 17.51 0.36
C ALA A 872 -1.29 16.03 0.46
N PRO A 873 -2.21 15.06 0.37
CA PRO A 873 -1.95 13.67 0.75
C PRO A 873 -0.69 13.04 0.16
N SER A 874 -0.46 13.21 -1.14
CA SER A 874 0.71 12.66 -1.85
C SER A 874 1.96 13.55 -1.79
N MET A 875 1.87 14.74 -1.17
CA MET A 875 2.97 15.69 -0.99
C MET A 875 3.64 15.57 0.40
N CYS A 876 3.09 14.74 1.28
CA CYS A 876 3.55 14.56 2.67
C CYS A 876 4.71 13.57 2.80
N TYR A 877 5.85 13.84 2.17
CA TYR A 877 7.04 12.98 2.22
C TYR A 877 8.32 13.80 2.38
N LEU A 878 9.30 13.28 3.13
CA LEU A 878 10.61 13.89 3.32
C LEU A 878 11.70 12.84 3.13
N ASP A 879 12.60 13.04 2.17
CA ASP A 879 13.79 12.18 2.00
C ASP A 879 14.89 12.55 3.00
N VAL A 880 14.60 12.32 4.29
CA VAL A 880 15.50 12.61 5.40
C VAL A 880 15.50 11.44 6.38
N ILE A 881 16.68 11.09 6.90
CA ILE A 881 16.86 9.89 7.72
C ILE A 881 16.10 9.93 9.04
N SER A 882 15.70 11.09 9.54
CA SER A 882 14.88 11.22 10.74
C SER A 882 13.38 11.08 10.50
N SER A 883 12.92 10.96 9.25
CA SER A 883 11.50 10.77 8.95
C SER A 883 11.14 9.29 8.80
N TRP A 884 10.98 8.58 9.90
CA TRP A 884 10.50 7.19 9.86
C TRP A 884 9.05 7.08 9.38
N ALA A 885 8.21 8.11 9.59
CA ALA A 885 6.81 8.04 9.24
C ALA A 885 6.53 8.14 7.73
N SER A 886 7.51 8.61 6.93
CA SER A 886 7.39 8.73 5.47
C SER A 886 8.53 8.07 4.69
N ASN A 887 9.71 7.92 5.29
CA ASN A 887 10.92 7.50 4.60
C ASN A 887 11.67 6.37 5.30
N GLU A 888 10.99 5.51 6.08
CA GLU A 888 11.63 4.27 6.55
C GLU A 888 11.88 3.28 5.39
N ILE A 889 12.48 2.14 5.71
CA ILE A 889 12.71 0.99 4.84
C ILE A 889 12.21 -0.25 5.58
N THR A 890 11.54 -1.19 4.91
CA THR A 890 11.03 -2.41 5.57
C THR A 890 10.99 -3.62 4.64
N VAL A 891 11.01 -4.83 5.22
CA VAL A 891 10.87 -6.10 4.50
C VAL A 891 9.54 -6.22 3.75
N ASN A 892 8.43 -5.75 4.31
CA ASN A 892 7.11 -5.90 3.69
C ASN A 892 6.86 -4.92 2.54
N TRP A 893 7.55 -3.77 2.53
CA TRP A 893 7.51 -2.83 1.42
C TRP A 893 8.36 -3.35 0.27
N ASN A 894 9.56 -3.83 0.58
CA ASN A 894 10.46 -4.42 -0.40
C ASN A 894 9.93 -5.74 -0.98
N SER A 895 9.18 -6.55 -0.24
CA SER A 895 8.60 -7.79 -0.78
C SER A 895 7.50 -7.52 -1.79
N ALA A 896 6.66 -6.50 -1.53
CA ALA A 896 5.66 -6.03 -2.48
C ALA A 896 6.32 -5.46 -3.75
N LEU A 897 7.36 -4.62 -3.58
CA LEU A 897 8.14 -4.10 -4.71
C LEU A 897 8.83 -5.22 -5.49
N SER A 898 9.40 -6.23 -4.82
CA SER A 898 10.07 -7.37 -5.47
C SER A 898 9.13 -8.16 -6.37
N TRP A 899 7.89 -8.37 -5.91
CA TRP A 899 6.86 -9.03 -6.71
C TRP A 899 6.52 -8.19 -7.95
N VAL A 900 6.31 -6.88 -7.77
CA VAL A 900 5.94 -5.96 -8.87
C VAL A 900 7.09 -5.79 -9.86
N ALA A 901 8.32 -5.57 -9.38
CA ALA A 901 9.54 -5.50 -10.18
C ALA A 901 9.72 -6.78 -11.00
N SER A 902 9.49 -7.94 -10.39
CA SER A 902 9.50 -9.21 -11.09
C SER A 902 8.40 -9.30 -12.16
N PHE A 903 7.18 -8.83 -11.87
CA PHE A 903 6.12 -8.79 -12.86
C PHE A 903 6.46 -7.88 -14.06
N VAL A 904 6.95 -6.65 -13.82
CA VAL A 904 7.24 -5.70 -14.89
C VAL A 904 8.44 -6.11 -15.74
N ALA A 905 9.44 -6.76 -15.13
CA ALA A 905 10.55 -7.36 -15.85
C ALA A 905 10.12 -8.52 -16.77
N ASP A 906 8.99 -9.19 -16.52
CA ASP A 906 8.44 -10.19 -17.43
C ASP A 906 7.70 -9.58 -18.62
N GLN A 907 7.37 -8.29 -18.58
CA GLN A 907 6.63 -7.66 -19.68
C GLN A 907 7.54 -7.36 -20.88
N GLY A 908 8.87 -7.37 -20.68
CA GLY A 908 9.86 -7.12 -21.73
C GLY A 908 9.55 -5.83 -22.48
N SER A 909 9.21 -5.93 -23.76
CA SER A 909 8.81 -4.78 -24.57
C SER A 909 7.48 -4.13 -24.15
N GLY A 910 6.75 -4.63 -23.15
CA GLY A 910 5.41 -4.17 -22.75
C GLY A 910 4.27 -4.68 -23.64
N ALA A 911 4.59 -5.48 -24.66
CA ALA A 911 3.59 -6.11 -25.51
C ALA A 911 2.95 -7.33 -24.80
N PRO A 912 1.67 -7.65 -25.06
CA PRO A 912 1.04 -8.83 -24.47
C PRO A 912 1.83 -10.10 -24.75
N VAL A 913 2.28 -10.76 -23.68
CA VAL A 913 2.83 -12.12 -23.76
C VAL A 913 1.77 -13.00 -24.40
N GLN A 914 2.12 -13.62 -25.54
CA GLN A 914 1.20 -14.47 -26.27
C GLN A 914 1.15 -15.83 -25.57
N VAL A 915 -0.01 -16.20 -25.01
CA VAL A 915 -0.22 -17.43 -24.24
C VAL A 915 -0.94 -18.45 -25.11
N ALA A 916 -0.33 -19.62 -25.34
CA ALA A 916 -0.94 -20.70 -26.12
C ALA A 916 -2.21 -21.24 -25.44
N PRO A 917 -3.17 -21.82 -26.19
CA PRO A 917 -4.44 -22.22 -25.60
C PRO A 917 -4.27 -23.34 -24.58
N ALA A 918 -4.97 -23.28 -23.44
CA ALA A 918 -5.00 -24.36 -22.44
C ALA A 918 -6.45 -24.79 -22.14
N ILE A 919 -6.75 -26.09 -22.19
CA ILE A 919 -8.12 -26.62 -22.04
C ILE A 919 -8.59 -26.45 -20.59
N THR A 920 -9.66 -25.68 -20.39
CA THR A 920 -10.26 -25.43 -19.07
C THR A 920 -11.49 -26.29 -18.80
N GLN A 921 -12.16 -26.80 -19.85
CA GLN A 921 -13.25 -27.77 -19.69
C GLN A 921 -13.17 -28.85 -20.76
N GLN A 922 -13.15 -30.12 -20.31
CA GLN A 922 -13.20 -31.28 -21.19
C GLN A 922 -14.66 -31.63 -21.55
N PRO A 923 -14.94 -32.08 -22.79
CA PRO A 923 -16.26 -32.54 -23.16
C PRO A 923 -16.59 -33.91 -22.57
N ALA A 924 -17.79 -34.07 -22.04
CA ALA A 924 -18.28 -35.33 -21.49
C ALA A 924 -18.84 -36.26 -22.58
N SER A 925 -18.69 -37.57 -22.40
CA SER A 925 -19.34 -38.56 -23.28
C SER A 925 -20.86 -38.60 -23.04
N VAL A 926 -21.64 -38.74 -24.10
CA VAL A 926 -23.10 -38.67 -24.06
C VAL A 926 -23.72 -39.97 -24.59
N THR A 927 -24.73 -40.49 -23.89
CA THR A 927 -25.62 -41.54 -24.41
C THR A 927 -27.00 -40.95 -24.70
N ALA A 928 -27.44 -40.99 -25.95
CA ALA A 928 -28.68 -40.34 -26.39
C ALA A 928 -29.46 -41.18 -27.40
N ALA A 929 -30.78 -40.99 -27.47
CA ALA A 929 -31.65 -41.77 -28.35
C ALA A 929 -31.45 -41.39 -29.83
N LEU A 930 -31.64 -42.37 -30.73
CA LEU A 930 -31.56 -42.10 -32.17
C LEU A 930 -32.57 -40.99 -32.56
N GLY A 931 -32.09 -39.95 -33.25
CA GLY A 931 -32.87 -38.80 -33.69
C GLY A 931 -33.03 -37.68 -32.67
N SER A 932 -32.53 -37.82 -31.43
CA SER A 932 -32.46 -36.70 -30.48
C SER A 932 -31.21 -35.84 -30.72
N THR A 933 -31.11 -34.70 -30.04
CA THR A 933 -29.89 -33.89 -29.99
C THR A 933 -29.00 -34.35 -28.84
N ALA A 934 -27.68 -34.42 -29.07
CA ALA A 934 -26.65 -34.58 -28.06
C ALA A 934 -25.74 -33.34 -28.07
N SER A 935 -25.34 -32.88 -26.89
CA SER A 935 -24.55 -31.66 -26.71
C SER A 935 -23.20 -31.98 -26.08
N PHE A 936 -22.13 -31.40 -26.62
CA PHE A 936 -20.77 -31.46 -26.08
C PHE A 936 -20.29 -30.04 -25.80
N THR A 937 -19.72 -29.79 -24.63
CA THR A 937 -19.19 -28.46 -24.26
C THR A 937 -17.72 -28.56 -23.90
N ALA A 938 -16.91 -27.64 -24.41
CA ALA A 938 -15.50 -27.52 -24.09
C ALA A 938 -15.09 -26.04 -24.12
N THR A 939 -14.12 -25.66 -23.29
CA THR A 939 -13.55 -24.32 -23.21
C THR A 939 -12.04 -24.37 -23.06
N ALA A 940 -11.37 -23.29 -23.46
CA ALA A 940 -9.93 -23.10 -23.26
C ALA A 940 -9.62 -21.63 -22.96
N SER A 941 -8.58 -21.38 -22.17
CA SER A 941 -7.95 -20.07 -22.01
C SER A 941 -6.90 -19.84 -23.10
N GLY A 942 -6.34 -18.63 -23.19
CA GLY A 942 -5.23 -18.27 -24.06
C GLY A 942 -5.31 -16.81 -24.53
N THR A 943 -4.16 -16.21 -24.82
CA THR A 943 -4.05 -14.80 -25.27
C THR A 943 -3.27 -14.76 -26.59
N PRO A 944 -3.87 -14.28 -27.69
CA PRO A 944 -5.26 -13.85 -27.85
C PRO A 944 -6.26 -14.98 -27.60
N ALA A 945 -7.51 -14.61 -27.31
CA ALA A 945 -8.59 -15.57 -27.06
C ALA A 945 -8.66 -16.64 -28.17
N PRO A 946 -8.62 -17.94 -27.82
CA PRO A 946 -8.51 -18.99 -28.80
C PRO A 946 -9.81 -19.19 -29.58
N THR A 947 -9.67 -19.40 -30.88
CA THR A 947 -10.76 -19.90 -31.73
C THR A 947 -10.92 -21.41 -31.55
N VAL A 948 -12.15 -21.92 -31.61
CA VAL A 948 -12.43 -23.36 -31.47
C VAL A 948 -12.89 -23.95 -32.80
N GLN A 949 -12.51 -25.19 -33.06
CA GLN A 949 -13.02 -26.01 -34.16
C GLN A 949 -13.30 -27.43 -33.64
N TRP A 950 -14.55 -27.87 -33.71
CA TRP A 950 -14.90 -29.25 -33.38
C TRP A 950 -14.56 -30.21 -34.51
N GLN A 951 -14.12 -31.40 -34.13
CA GLN A 951 -13.83 -32.49 -35.04
C GLN A 951 -14.64 -33.73 -34.67
N ILE A 952 -15.04 -34.51 -35.70
CA ILE A 952 -15.78 -35.76 -35.58
C ILE A 952 -14.94 -36.92 -36.15
N GLN A 953 -15.09 -38.09 -35.53
CA GLN A 953 -14.56 -39.36 -36.01
C GLN A 953 -15.63 -40.47 -35.88
N GLN A 954 -16.11 -40.97 -37.02
CA GLN A 954 -17.00 -42.14 -37.09
C GLN A 954 -16.26 -43.41 -37.56
N ALA A 955 -15.40 -43.27 -38.58
CA ALA A 955 -14.41 -44.25 -39.02
C ALA A 955 -13.32 -43.53 -39.82
N GLY A 956 -12.04 -43.81 -39.57
CA GLY A 956 -10.92 -43.13 -40.24
C GLY A 956 -10.39 -41.90 -39.49
N PRO A 957 -9.75 -40.92 -40.15
CA PRO A 957 -9.16 -39.75 -39.49
C PRO A 957 -10.21 -38.77 -38.97
N TRP A 958 -9.79 -37.87 -38.08
CA TRP A 958 -10.60 -36.75 -37.61
C TRP A 958 -10.95 -35.78 -38.75
N GLN A 959 -12.18 -35.28 -38.76
CA GLN A 959 -12.68 -34.31 -39.73
C GLN A 959 -13.35 -33.15 -39.03
N ASP A 960 -13.18 -31.93 -39.54
CA ASP A 960 -13.84 -30.74 -39.00
C ASP A 960 -15.35 -30.82 -39.18
N VAL A 961 -16.08 -30.50 -38.12
CA VAL A 961 -17.52 -30.28 -38.18
C VAL A 961 -17.74 -28.86 -38.69
N VAL A 962 -18.24 -28.75 -39.92
CA VAL A 962 -18.40 -27.47 -40.61
C VAL A 962 -19.25 -26.49 -39.79
N GLY A 963 -18.68 -25.31 -39.50
CA GLY A 963 -19.36 -24.24 -38.76
C GLY A 963 -19.43 -24.45 -37.24
N ALA A 964 -18.85 -25.52 -36.71
CA ALA A 964 -18.82 -25.77 -35.27
C ALA A 964 -17.64 -25.03 -34.62
N THR A 965 -17.79 -23.71 -34.50
CA THR A 965 -16.79 -22.80 -33.93
C THR A 965 -17.23 -22.18 -32.59
N GLY A 966 -18.23 -22.77 -31.95
CA GLY A 966 -18.65 -22.41 -30.58
C GLY A 966 -18.12 -23.39 -29.54
N THR A 967 -18.12 -22.97 -28.28
CA THR A 967 -17.73 -23.81 -27.12
C THR A 967 -18.69 -24.97 -26.87
N THR A 968 -19.91 -24.92 -27.42
CA THR A 968 -20.88 -26.02 -27.41
C THR A 968 -21.16 -26.51 -28.83
N LEU A 969 -21.07 -27.83 -29.02
CA LEU A 969 -21.46 -28.55 -30.23
C LEU A 969 -22.74 -29.35 -29.98
N ASP A 970 -23.80 -29.02 -30.72
CA ASP A 970 -25.03 -29.81 -30.79
C ASP A 970 -25.06 -30.67 -32.05
N VAL A 971 -25.30 -31.97 -31.88
CA VAL A 971 -25.39 -32.94 -32.99
C VAL A 971 -26.65 -33.78 -32.90
N VAL A 972 -27.31 -34.00 -34.04
CA VAL A 972 -28.42 -34.96 -34.14
C VAL A 972 -27.87 -36.37 -34.16
N VAL A 973 -28.34 -37.21 -33.25
CA VAL A 973 -27.87 -38.58 -33.07
C VAL A 973 -28.32 -39.46 -34.22
N THR A 974 -27.40 -39.79 -35.11
CA THR A 974 -27.63 -40.66 -36.28
C THR A 974 -26.85 -41.97 -36.21
N ALA A 975 -25.66 -41.94 -35.60
CA ALA A 975 -24.80 -43.08 -35.33
C ALA A 975 -23.89 -42.76 -34.14
N GLY A 976 -23.18 -43.77 -33.63
CA GLY A 976 -22.11 -43.54 -32.65
C GLY A 976 -20.92 -42.84 -33.31
N ALA A 977 -20.32 -41.88 -32.61
CA ALA A 977 -19.21 -41.08 -33.11
C ALA A 977 -18.33 -40.61 -31.94
N SER A 978 -17.09 -40.22 -32.24
CA SER A 978 -16.21 -39.53 -31.30
C SER A 978 -16.06 -38.07 -31.69
N TYR A 979 -15.98 -37.17 -30.70
CA TYR A 979 -15.84 -35.73 -30.86
C TYR A 979 -14.66 -35.22 -30.04
N ARG A 980 -13.99 -34.19 -30.56
CA ARG A 980 -12.97 -33.41 -29.83
C ARG A 980 -13.01 -31.96 -30.32
N ALA A 981 -12.59 -31.02 -29.47
CA ALA A 981 -12.42 -29.62 -29.85
C ALA A 981 -10.93 -29.27 -29.96
N VAL A 982 -10.58 -28.46 -30.94
CA VAL A 982 -9.23 -27.90 -31.12
C VAL A 982 -9.31 -26.39 -30.93
N PHE A 983 -8.60 -25.88 -29.94
CA PHE A 983 -8.48 -24.45 -29.63
C PHE A 983 -7.17 -23.91 -30.20
N THR A 984 -7.21 -22.78 -30.91
CA THR A 984 -6.03 -22.21 -31.60
C THR A 984 -5.97 -20.69 -31.46
N ASN A 985 -4.79 -20.16 -31.19
CA ASN A 985 -4.45 -18.74 -31.28
C ASN A 985 -3.05 -18.53 -31.89
N ALA A 986 -2.53 -17.30 -31.85
CA ALA A 986 -1.22 -16.97 -32.42
C ALA A 986 -0.03 -17.66 -31.72
N ALA A 987 -0.18 -18.04 -30.45
CA ALA A 987 0.86 -18.71 -29.66
C ALA A 987 0.84 -20.24 -29.82
N GLY A 988 -0.27 -20.85 -30.24
CA GLY A 988 -0.33 -22.30 -30.47
C GLY A 988 -1.73 -22.89 -30.52
N SER A 989 -1.83 -24.19 -30.20
CA SER A 989 -3.10 -24.92 -30.18
C SER A 989 -3.17 -25.98 -29.08
N ALA A 990 -4.35 -26.19 -28.49
CA ALA A 990 -4.65 -27.31 -27.59
C ALA A 990 -5.84 -28.12 -28.08
N THR A 991 -5.83 -29.43 -27.83
CA THR A 991 -6.89 -30.36 -28.24
C THR A 991 -7.48 -31.05 -27.02
N THR A 992 -8.81 -31.11 -26.94
CA THR A 992 -9.49 -31.77 -25.82
C THR A 992 -9.26 -33.29 -25.83
N GLN A 993 -9.55 -33.92 -24.70
CA GLN A 993 -9.83 -35.36 -24.66
C GLN A 993 -11.02 -35.70 -25.56
N VAL A 994 -11.12 -36.97 -25.93
CA VAL A 994 -12.15 -37.47 -26.85
C VAL A 994 -13.44 -37.78 -26.08
N ALA A 995 -14.53 -37.12 -26.47
CA ALA A 995 -15.87 -37.45 -26.01
C ALA A 995 -16.57 -38.41 -26.97
N THR A 996 -17.27 -39.41 -26.44
CA THR A 996 -17.97 -40.42 -27.24
C THR A 996 -19.48 -40.21 -27.22
N LEU A 997 -20.11 -40.26 -28.40
CA LEU A 997 -21.55 -40.34 -28.57
C LEU A 997 -21.95 -41.82 -28.70
N THR A 998 -22.71 -42.31 -27.73
CA THR A 998 -23.31 -43.65 -27.77
C THR A 998 -24.80 -43.56 -28.07
N VAL A 999 -25.27 -44.29 -29.08
CA VAL A 999 -26.70 -44.33 -29.40
C VAL A 999 -27.41 -45.29 -28.45
N ALA A 1000 -28.38 -44.79 -27.68
CA ALA A 1000 -29.16 -45.58 -26.74
C ALA A 1000 -29.91 -46.70 -27.47
N THR A 1001 -29.72 -47.94 -27.02
CA THR A 1001 -30.42 -49.09 -27.59
C THR A 1001 -31.86 -49.16 -27.09
N SER A 1002 -32.81 -49.53 -27.95
CA SER A 1002 -34.22 -49.71 -27.60
C SER A 1002 -34.70 -51.10 -27.99
N ALA A 1003 -35.33 -51.81 -27.05
CA ALA A 1003 -35.86 -53.15 -27.28
C ALA A 1003 -36.95 -53.13 -28.37
N PRO A 1004 -37.17 -54.24 -29.09
CA PRO A 1004 -38.16 -54.28 -30.16
C PRO A 1004 -39.58 -54.07 -29.61
N VAL A 1005 -40.35 -53.17 -30.21
CA VAL A 1005 -41.78 -52.94 -29.89
C VAL A 1005 -42.62 -53.27 -31.10
N VAL A 1006 -43.55 -54.22 -30.97
CA VAL A 1006 -44.44 -54.60 -32.07
C VAL A 1006 -45.34 -53.43 -32.45
N THR A 1007 -45.28 -53.00 -33.71
CA THR A 1007 -46.14 -51.96 -34.28
C THR A 1007 -47.21 -52.53 -35.20
N THR A 1008 -47.06 -53.78 -35.66
CA THR A 1008 -48.09 -54.47 -36.46
C THR A 1008 -48.12 -55.95 -36.11
N HIS A 1009 -49.30 -56.41 -35.70
CA HIS A 1009 -49.58 -57.83 -35.48
C HIS A 1009 -50.12 -58.48 -36.76
N PRO A 1010 -49.82 -59.76 -37.03
CA PRO A 1010 -50.45 -60.49 -38.13
C PRO A 1010 -51.95 -60.68 -37.87
N ALA A 1011 -52.76 -60.54 -38.91
CA ALA A 1011 -54.20 -60.79 -38.86
C ALA A 1011 -54.52 -62.26 -39.18
N PRO A 1012 -55.58 -62.86 -38.59
CA PRO A 1012 -56.06 -64.19 -38.98
C PRO A 1012 -56.43 -64.23 -40.47
N VAL A 1013 -56.08 -65.32 -41.16
CA VAL A 1013 -56.33 -65.49 -42.60
C VAL A 1013 -57.23 -66.70 -42.84
N ARG A 1014 -58.18 -66.56 -43.78
CA ARG A 1014 -58.96 -67.69 -44.30
C ARG A 1014 -58.60 -67.92 -45.77
N ALA A 1015 -58.15 -69.12 -46.11
CA ALA A 1015 -57.70 -69.46 -47.47
C ALA A 1015 -58.23 -70.83 -47.92
N ALA A 1016 -58.48 -70.99 -49.23
CA ALA A 1016 -58.77 -72.30 -49.81
C ALA A 1016 -57.48 -73.14 -49.92
N LEU A 1017 -57.61 -74.47 -49.89
CA LEU A 1017 -56.48 -75.39 -50.03
C LEU A 1017 -55.67 -75.09 -51.30
N GLY A 1018 -54.34 -75.03 -51.18
CA GLY A 1018 -53.41 -74.72 -52.29
C GLY A 1018 -53.28 -73.24 -52.66
N LYS A 1019 -53.97 -72.31 -51.98
CA LYS A 1019 -53.80 -70.85 -52.17
C LYS A 1019 -52.70 -70.30 -51.27
N THR A 1020 -52.07 -69.21 -51.70
CA THR A 1020 -51.02 -68.54 -50.93
C THR A 1020 -51.66 -67.79 -49.76
N VAL A 1021 -51.14 -68.01 -48.56
CA VAL A 1021 -51.46 -67.30 -47.32
C VAL A 1021 -50.32 -66.33 -47.06
N THR A 1022 -50.65 -65.12 -46.59
CA THR A 1022 -49.67 -64.09 -46.24
C THR A 1022 -49.98 -63.53 -44.86
N PHE A 1023 -48.99 -63.50 -43.97
CA PHE A 1023 -49.02 -62.80 -42.70
C PHE A 1023 -47.98 -61.69 -42.70
N THR A 1024 -48.33 -60.51 -42.18
CA THR A 1024 -47.44 -59.35 -42.07
C THR A 1024 -47.30 -58.92 -40.62
N ALA A 1025 -46.09 -58.57 -40.21
CA ALA A 1025 -45.80 -58.06 -38.87
C ALA A 1025 -44.70 -56.99 -38.95
N ALA A 1026 -44.71 -56.04 -38.01
CA ALA A 1026 -43.69 -55.00 -37.93
C ALA A 1026 -43.36 -54.70 -36.47
N ALA A 1027 -42.11 -54.27 -36.22
CA ALA A 1027 -41.67 -53.75 -34.93
C ALA A 1027 -40.67 -52.62 -35.14
N THR A 1028 -40.65 -51.66 -34.22
CA THR A 1028 -39.60 -50.63 -34.08
C THR A 1028 -38.56 -51.08 -33.05
N GLY A 1029 -37.39 -50.43 -33.00
CA GLY A 1029 -36.31 -50.69 -32.05
C GLY A 1029 -34.95 -50.35 -32.63
N TYR A 1030 -33.94 -50.14 -31.77
CA TYR A 1030 -32.56 -49.85 -32.17
C TYR A 1030 -31.55 -50.74 -31.43
N PRO A 1031 -30.62 -51.42 -32.12
CA PRO A 1031 -30.54 -51.56 -33.58
C PRO A 1031 -31.81 -52.20 -34.17
N THR A 1032 -32.05 -52.00 -35.47
CA THR A 1032 -33.28 -52.48 -36.14
C THR A 1032 -33.53 -53.97 -35.83
N PRO A 1033 -34.72 -54.35 -35.33
CA PRO A 1033 -34.99 -55.73 -34.94
C PRO A 1033 -34.99 -56.69 -36.14
N THR A 1034 -34.32 -57.82 -35.97
CA THR A 1034 -34.48 -58.98 -36.85
C THR A 1034 -35.79 -59.69 -36.52
N VAL A 1035 -36.43 -60.29 -37.53
CA VAL A 1035 -37.69 -61.02 -37.36
C VAL A 1035 -37.53 -62.50 -37.65
N THR A 1036 -38.22 -63.34 -36.88
CA THR A 1036 -38.38 -64.76 -37.14
C THR A 1036 -39.84 -65.16 -36.96
N TRP A 1037 -40.39 -66.04 -37.78
CA TRP A 1037 -41.76 -66.53 -37.60
C TRP A 1037 -41.78 -67.82 -36.80
N GLN A 1038 -42.80 -67.99 -35.98
CA GLN A 1038 -43.08 -69.21 -35.24
C GLN A 1038 -44.48 -69.70 -35.57
N VAL A 1039 -44.67 -71.01 -35.60
CA VAL A 1039 -45.94 -71.70 -35.83
C VAL A 1039 -46.23 -72.66 -34.68
N ARG A 1040 -47.51 -72.85 -34.36
CA ARG A 1040 -47.99 -73.90 -33.46
C ARG A 1040 -49.31 -74.50 -33.93
N TRP A 1041 -49.61 -75.71 -33.48
CA TRP A 1041 -50.87 -76.42 -33.74
C TRP A 1041 -51.64 -76.58 -32.43
N PHE A 1042 -52.90 -76.15 -32.40
CA PHE A 1042 -53.83 -76.44 -31.29
C PHE A 1042 -53.26 -76.18 -29.88
N GLY A 1043 -52.48 -75.09 -29.71
CA GLY A 1043 -51.90 -74.72 -28.41
C GLY A 1043 -50.57 -75.42 -28.07
N SER A 1044 -49.95 -76.16 -28.99
CA SER A 1044 -48.60 -76.73 -28.83
C SER A 1044 -47.54 -75.64 -28.56
N PRO A 1045 -46.34 -76.02 -28.07
CA PRO A 1045 -45.20 -75.10 -28.02
C PRO A 1045 -44.92 -74.48 -29.40
N TRP A 1046 -44.40 -73.26 -29.37
CA TRP A 1046 -44.04 -72.52 -30.59
C TRP A 1046 -42.79 -73.10 -31.22
N VAL A 1047 -42.84 -73.38 -32.53
CA VAL A 1047 -41.72 -73.89 -33.32
C VAL A 1047 -41.34 -72.84 -34.36
N THR A 1048 -40.05 -72.53 -34.50
CA THR A 1048 -39.56 -71.59 -35.51
C THR A 1048 -39.81 -72.13 -36.91
N VAL A 1049 -40.35 -71.29 -37.78
CA VAL A 1049 -40.48 -71.56 -39.22
C VAL A 1049 -39.11 -71.32 -39.88
N PRO A 1050 -38.41 -72.35 -40.37
CA PRO A 1050 -37.07 -72.19 -40.91
C PRO A 1050 -37.06 -71.24 -42.11
N GLY A 1051 -36.09 -70.33 -42.15
CA GLY A 1051 -35.88 -69.38 -43.26
C GLY A 1051 -36.82 -68.16 -43.29
N ALA A 1052 -37.85 -68.10 -42.44
CA ALA A 1052 -38.80 -66.99 -42.40
C ALA A 1052 -38.25 -65.77 -41.64
N LYS A 1053 -37.35 -65.02 -42.29
CA LYS A 1053 -36.66 -63.84 -41.72
C LYS A 1053 -37.17 -62.48 -42.22
N SER A 1054 -38.29 -62.47 -42.92
CA SER A 1054 -38.93 -61.25 -43.41
C SER A 1054 -40.12 -60.85 -42.53
N THR A 1055 -40.46 -59.56 -42.51
CA THR A 1055 -41.68 -59.02 -41.88
C THR A 1055 -42.96 -59.57 -42.52
N THR A 1056 -42.83 -60.26 -43.66
CA THR A 1056 -43.92 -60.97 -44.33
C THR A 1056 -43.61 -62.47 -44.42
N LEU A 1057 -44.52 -63.31 -43.93
CA LEU A 1057 -44.51 -64.76 -44.11
C LEU A 1057 -45.56 -65.16 -45.14
N SER A 1058 -45.11 -65.76 -46.26
CA SER A 1058 -46.00 -66.29 -47.29
C SER A 1058 -45.71 -67.75 -47.61
N PHE A 1059 -46.76 -68.58 -47.65
CA PHE A 1059 -46.66 -70.00 -48.01
C PHE A 1059 -47.99 -70.52 -48.58
N LYS A 1060 -47.99 -71.71 -49.16
CA LYS A 1060 -49.21 -72.36 -49.68
C LYS A 1060 -49.97 -73.06 -48.56
N ALA A 1061 -51.27 -72.77 -48.41
CA ALA A 1061 -52.13 -73.47 -47.45
C ALA A 1061 -52.22 -74.97 -47.80
N THR A 1062 -51.79 -75.83 -46.88
CA THR A 1062 -51.92 -77.29 -47.00
C THR A 1062 -52.88 -77.82 -45.93
N VAL A 1063 -53.38 -79.06 -46.05
CA VAL A 1063 -54.27 -79.66 -45.03
C VAL A 1063 -53.58 -79.70 -43.66
N LEU A 1064 -52.24 -79.87 -43.64
CA LEU A 1064 -51.43 -79.83 -42.41
C LEU A 1064 -51.37 -78.44 -41.77
N SER A 1065 -51.74 -77.37 -42.48
CA SER A 1065 -51.76 -75.99 -41.97
C SER A 1065 -53.12 -75.61 -41.35
N LEU A 1066 -54.07 -76.54 -41.23
CA LEU A 1066 -55.40 -76.27 -40.69
C LEU A 1066 -55.34 -76.03 -39.17
N GLY A 1067 -55.82 -74.86 -38.72
CA GLY A 1067 -55.88 -74.53 -37.29
C GLY A 1067 -54.55 -74.11 -36.69
N THR A 1068 -53.51 -73.90 -37.51
CA THR A 1068 -52.22 -73.36 -37.06
C THR A 1068 -52.33 -71.89 -36.70
N GLU A 1069 -51.57 -71.49 -35.70
CA GLU A 1069 -51.34 -70.09 -35.35
C GLU A 1069 -49.91 -69.70 -35.68
N TYR A 1070 -49.74 -68.49 -36.23
CA TYR A 1070 -48.44 -67.91 -36.58
C TYR A 1070 -48.20 -66.63 -35.78
N ARG A 1071 -46.98 -66.46 -35.26
CA ARG A 1071 -46.53 -65.18 -34.67
C ARG A 1071 -45.15 -64.81 -35.19
N ALA A 1072 -44.87 -63.53 -35.29
CA ALA A 1072 -43.53 -63.04 -35.53
C ALA A 1072 -42.85 -62.75 -34.18
N VAL A 1073 -41.57 -63.07 -34.09
CA VAL A 1073 -40.69 -62.76 -32.94
C VAL A 1073 -39.61 -61.82 -33.45
N PHE A 1074 -39.58 -60.61 -32.89
CA PHE A 1074 -38.61 -59.58 -33.19
C PHE A 1074 -37.52 -59.56 -32.13
N LYS A 1075 -36.26 -59.51 -32.56
CA LYS A 1075 -35.08 -59.51 -31.68
C LYS A 1075 -34.03 -58.52 -32.17
N ASN A 1076 -33.51 -57.70 -31.25
CA ASN A 1076 -32.27 -56.96 -31.42
C ASN A 1076 -31.36 -57.16 -30.19
N ALA A 1077 -30.28 -56.38 -30.11
CA ALA A 1077 -29.33 -56.45 -28.99
C ALA A 1077 -29.96 -56.07 -27.64
N ALA A 1078 -31.00 -55.24 -27.62
CA ALA A 1078 -31.66 -54.76 -26.40
C ALA A 1078 -32.78 -55.66 -25.90
N GLY A 1079 -33.31 -56.59 -26.71
CA GLY A 1079 -34.36 -57.48 -26.25
C GLY A 1079 -35.07 -58.28 -27.34
N THR A 1080 -36.12 -59.00 -26.93
CA THR A 1080 -36.95 -59.81 -27.82
C THR A 1080 -38.43 -59.61 -27.47
N THR A 1081 -39.29 -59.46 -28.47
CA THR A 1081 -40.74 -59.39 -28.33
C THR A 1081 -41.42 -60.29 -29.35
N ALA A 1082 -42.68 -60.67 -29.10
CA ALA A 1082 -43.46 -61.48 -30.03
C ALA A 1082 -44.81 -60.82 -30.33
N THR A 1083 -45.29 -60.96 -31.56
CA THR A 1083 -46.64 -60.52 -31.93
C THR A 1083 -47.69 -61.42 -31.29
N ASN A 1084 -48.91 -60.89 -31.17
CA ASN A 1084 -50.10 -61.72 -31.02
C ASN A 1084 -50.17 -62.78 -32.14
N PRO A 1085 -50.68 -63.99 -31.83
CA PRO A 1085 -50.79 -65.07 -32.79
C PRO A 1085 -51.96 -64.88 -33.76
N ALA A 1086 -51.73 -65.13 -35.04
CA ALA A 1086 -52.73 -65.12 -36.10
C ALA A 1086 -53.11 -66.53 -36.53
N ARG A 1087 -54.41 -66.84 -36.52
CA ARG A 1087 -54.93 -68.17 -36.89
C ARG A 1087 -55.14 -68.30 -38.40
N LEU A 1088 -54.73 -69.43 -38.97
CA LEU A 1088 -55.06 -69.84 -40.33
C LEU A 1088 -56.29 -70.78 -40.34
N THR A 1089 -57.32 -70.39 -41.10
CA THR A 1089 -58.51 -71.22 -41.36
C THR A 1089 -58.53 -71.69 -42.82
N ILE A 1090 -58.74 -72.99 -43.07
CA ILE A 1090 -58.82 -73.55 -44.43
C ILE A 1090 -60.27 -73.86 -44.80
N THR A 1091 -60.70 -73.41 -45.98
CA THR A 1091 -62.00 -73.78 -46.56
C THR A 1091 -61.81 -74.98 -47.50
N LEU A 1092 -62.48 -76.11 -47.20
CA LEU A 1092 -62.46 -77.31 -48.03
C LEU A 1092 -63.54 -77.24 -49.13
N PRO A 1093 -63.27 -77.68 -50.38
CA PRO A 1093 -64.28 -77.71 -51.44
C PRO A 1093 -65.36 -78.78 -51.14
N GLY A 1094 -66.62 -78.40 -51.20
CA GLY A 1094 -67.76 -79.26 -50.87
C GLY A 1094 -68.02 -80.38 -51.88
N HIS A 1095 -68.44 -81.55 -51.39
CA HIS A 1095 -69.06 -82.59 -52.20
C HIS A 1095 -70.55 -82.27 -52.46
N PRO A 1096 -71.07 -82.44 -53.69
CA PRO A 1096 -72.50 -82.27 -53.97
C PRO A 1096 -73.29 -83.46 -53.40
N ARG A 1097 -74.42 -83.18 -52.73
CA ARG A 1097 -75.44 -84.20 -52.43
C ARG A 1097 -76.44 -84.26 -53.60
N SER A 1098 -76.64 -85.47 -54.11
CA SER A 1098 -77.89 -85.95 -54.71
C SER A 1098 -79.00 -86.01 -53.67
#